data_AF-A0A2E9BE51-F1
#
_entry.id   AF-A0A2E9BE51-F1
#
_cell.length_a   1.000
_cell.length_b   1.000
_cell.length_c   1.000
_cell.angle_alpha   90.00
_cell.angle_beta   90.00
_cell.angle_gamma   90.00
#
_symmetry.space_group_name_H-M   'P 1'
#
loop_
_entity.id
_entity.type
_entity.pdbx_description
1 polymer ?
#
loop_
_entity_poly.entity_id
_entity_poly.type
_entity_poly.pdbx_seq_one_letter_code
_entity_poly.pdbx_strand_id
1 'polypeptide(L)'
;MGIALISGFDIMVFVTFFLSVGLAYLFQEYVIPRGLSGLQVAFPTGAKRYEVHTVTNSKYEARELLKAPGMRYGLTVYIMAFTGAILLGMEWLFYQTGLNEGIHMLSLALALILIIFPAMISTGVSMSTQLITPAGIKRATLQGASTFRSGVGITITILWFTSLFLLWFIMGVAGVDFDRRLAITGCLAFAPGFVAYGRVLGSSWTALVESNRQLSRGEPSAFYPYKPKARKQFVAMLVWINTAAMPLIAFNTLVSVILLAINPDMFVHSDAVNNLPEYRPQTTIMEEGGIVGFYAIELFSNISEPGIRVPLVTMVLLFLLLNVAVVGFLFVYEVARILFLDIADVAGKGGIKLADSRLLRSERNQQANVLNFCFTGFAGQSMLLLALAMLTFWDSQYLPQGAECGTWENSICGVLSKNALEELTWMLAAGGQIVFLGIWALSRRTGQHLGDVSFDAMASQNRIKLEAMESMIYREDEATAKLIKNDDWSTALEKMERLYEDHGEEAVEGLALVKRTEASMILLTGLGNWDQAEEVALSYLALKTGRTAEIARGILSTTSLAQRDVQEAIPRIKLLPKEDIEVARLRWFTSLFDPSQKLPQDIRMMLRMDSVTKMNVSLLKRYKDGVPVTSQEWKYKPVDKLHILGEIARFRIWNQSDIALDKLEAWVDRNDVDLAKWPHGQTARALLYIDRGMIATATKIVKQTMKDHPRHPHLRRLAIYLAYQGKMDLPVSEPTGLIWADTKSNDWTKIWPSYHNVVPAPEIESQLLKTHAWIANAWSIRKELDSIDIKERAVKKLTWPRQPFANHLILTGLVTTVGGIPVDLGLPGNLNFKAIEKSELLDL
;
A
#
# COMPACT_ATOMS: atom_id res chain seq x y z
N MET A 1 37.91 -6.09 38.27
CA MET A 1 37.30 -7.39 38.59
C MET A 1 36.05 -7.46 37.75
N GLY A 2 36.02 -8.32 36.74
CA GLY A 2 34.84 -8.49 35.88
C GLY A 2 33.91 -9.56 36.43
N ILE A 3 32.77 -9.75 35.76
CA ILE A 3 31.70 -10.64 36.21
C ILE A 3 32.03 -12.08 35.81
N ALA A 4 32.04 -13.02 36.77
CA ALA A 4 32.33 -14.42 36.49
C ALA A 4 31.16 -15.14 35.78
N LEU A 5 31.46 -16.04 34.83
CA LEU A 5 30.46 -16.93 34.22
C LEU A 5 30.22 -18.19 35.05
N ILE A 6 28.96 -18.49 35.32
CA ILE A 6 28.55 -19.68 36.07
C ILE A 6 28.02 -20.74 35.10
N SER A 7 28.63 -21.93 35.12
CA SER A 7 28.29 -23.07 34.25
C SER A 7 27.21 -24.02 34.83
N GLY A 8 26.71 -23.75 36.05
CA GLY A 8 25.74 -24.58 36.77
C GLY A 8 24.27 -24.33 36.39
N PHE A 9 23.46 -25.39 36.46
CA PHE A 9 21.99 -25.31 36.42
C PHE A 9 21.46 -24.90 37.79
N ASP A 10 21.32 -23.60 37.99
CA ASP A 10 20.67 -23.04 39.18
C ASP A 10 19.16 -22.85 38.92
N ILE A 11 18.35 -22.99 39.96
CA ILE A 11 16.92 -22.64 39.96
C ILE A 11 16.75 -21.17 39.53
N MET A 12 17.71 -20.31 39.88
CA MET A 12 17.72 -18.90 39.50
C MET A 12 17.69 -18.68 37.98
N VAL A 13 18.31 -19.56 37.17
CA VAL A 13 18.22 -19.50 35.69
C VAL A 13 16.78 -19.60 35.20
N PHE A 14 16.03 -20.55 35.75
CA PHE A 14 14.62 -20.72 35.39
C PHE A 14 13.79 -19.52 35.86
N VAL A 15 14.07 -18.98 37.06
CA VAL A 15 13.39 -17.79 37.58
C VAL A 15 13.64 -16.59 36.65
N THR A 16 14.89 -16.31 36.28
CA THR A 16 15.23 -15.21 35.36
C THR A 16 14.54 -15.39 34.00
N PHE A 17 14.54 -16.61 33.46
CA PHE A 17 13.90 -16.90 32.18
C PHE A 17 12.38 -16.73 32.23
N PHE A 18 11.68 -17.37 33.17
CA PHE A 18 10.23 -17.28 33.29
C PHE A 18 9.76 -15.86 33.62
N LEU A 19 10.52 -15.12 34.44
CA LEU A 19 10.25 -13.73 34.72
C LEU A 19 10.42 -12.85 33.47
N SER A 20 11.46 -13.09 32.68
CA SER A 20 11.69 -12.38 31.41
C SER A 20 10.58 -12.65 30.40
N VAL A 21 10.15 -13.91 30.24
CA VAL A 21 9.02 -14.29 29.39
C VAL A 21 7.71 -13.69 29.91
N GLY A 22 7.49 -13.69 31.22
CA GLY A 22 6.32 -13.07 31.86
C GLY A 22 6.25 -11.56 31.61
N LEU A 23 7.37 -10.86 31.76
CA LEU A 23 7.49 -9.43 31.47
C LEU A 23 7.27 -9.14 29.98
N ALA A 24 7.84 -9.95 29.08
CA ALA A 24 7.63 -9.83 27.64
C ALA A 24 6.15 -10.06 27.25
N TYR A 25 5.47 -11.01 27.89
CA TYR A 25 4.04 -11.25 27.68
C TYR A 25 3.18 -10.07 28.16
N LEU A 26 3.45 -9.53 29.35
CA LEU A 26 2.77 -8.34 29.86
C LEU A 26 3.00 -7.13 28.94
N PHE A 27 4.22 -7.01 28.41
CA PHE A 27 4.55 -5.97 27.43
C PHE A 27 3.74 -6.12 26.14
N GLN A 28 3.65 -7.34 25.60
CA GLN A 28 2.82 -7.65 24.43
C GLN A 28 1.34 -7.32 24.65
N GLU A 29 0.81 -7.69 25.81
CA GLU A 29 -0.64 -7.57 26.07
C GLU A 29 -1.05 -6.12 26.39
N TYR A 30 -0.18 -5.36 27.08
CA TYR A 30 -0.53 -4.04 27.59
C TYR A 30 0.21 -2.87 26.94
N VAL A 31 1.49 -3.01 26.62
CA VAL A 31 2.31 -1.89 26.14
C VAL A 31 2.21 -1.73 24.62
N ILE A 32 2.35 -2.82 23.85
CA ILE A 32 2.26 -2.78 22.37
C ILE A 32 0.92 -2.18 21.90
N PRO A 33 -0.26 -2.66 22.38
CA PRO A 33 -1.53 -2.12 21.90
C PRO A 33 -1.80 -0.70 22.37
N ARG A 34 -1.15 -0.26 23.46
CA ARG A 34 -1.18 1.14 23.90
C ARG A 34 -0.32 2.03 23.01
N GLY A 35 0.89 1.59 22.65
CA GLY A 35 1.78 2.32 21.75
C GLY A 35 1.17 2.56 20.37
N LEU A 36 0.46 1.55 19.87
CA LEU A 36 -0.26 1.59 18.60
C LEU A 36 -1.64 2.25 18.68
N SER A 37 -2.18 2.55 19.86
CA SER A 37 -3.43 3.31 19.94
C SER A 37 -3.21 4.74 19.43
N GLY A 38 -4.12 5.21 18.58
CA GLY A 38 -4.02 6.49 17.88
C GLY A 38 -3.19 6.47 16.60
N LEU A 39 -2.99 5.33 15.92
CA LEU A 39 -2.49 5.32 14.55
C LEU A 39 -3.41 6.13 13.64
N GLN A 40 -2.81 6.92 12.76
CA GLN A 40 -3.53 7.79 11.84
C GLN A 40 -2.96 7.68 10.42
N VAL A 41 -3.81 7.92 9.44
CA VAL A 41 -3.46 7.93 8.02
C VAL A 41 -3.92 9.25 7.43
N ALA A 42 -3.04 9.93 6.69
CA ALA A 42 -3.39 11.10 5.91
C ALA A 42 -3.46 10.72 4.42
N PHE A 43 -4.48 11.18 3.72
CA PHE A 43 -4.58 10.98 2.27
C PHE A 43 -5.04 12.28 1.58
N PRO A 44 -4.60 12.50 0.32
CA PRO A 44 -4.87 13.74 -0.38
C PRO A 44 -6.33 13.83 -0.81
N THR A 45 -6.96 14.98 -0.57
CA THR A 45 -8.32 15.30 -1.05
C THR A 45 -8.35 16.43 -2.07
N GLY A 46 -7.28 17.24 -2.15
CA GLY A 46 -7.13 18.31 -3.12
C GLY A 46 -5.69 18.82 -3.22
N ALA A 47 -5.47 19.86 -4.03
CA ALA A 47 -4.16 20.48 -4.14
C ALA A 47 -3.73 21.07 -2.78
N LYS A 48 -2.69 20.50 -2.18
CA LYS A 48 -2.18 20.85 -0.83
C LYS A 48 -3.21 20.67 0.30
N ARG A 49 -4.23 19.81 0.15
CA ARG A 49 -5.20 19.50 1.22
C ARG A 49 -5.22 18.00 1.51
N TYR A 50 -5.14 17.66 2.78
CA TYR A 50 -5.12 16.28 3.27
C TYR A 50 -6.15 16.08 4.38
N GLU A 51 -6.84 14.94 4.36
CA GLU A 51 -7.70 14.51 5.45
C GLU A 51 -6.97 13.49 6.32
N VAL A 52 -7.02 13.66 7.64
CA VAL A 52 -6.38 12.75 8.60
C VAL A 52 -7.43 11.89 9.29
N HIS A 53 -7.24 10.58 9.24
CA HIS A 53 -8.17 9.60 9.83
C HIS A 53 -7.49 8.74 10.87
N THR A 54 -8.20 8.44 11.94
CA THR A 54 -7.71 7.53 12.97
C THR A 54 -8.05 6.09 12.61
N VAL A 55 -7.02 5.25 12.50
CA VAL A 55 -7.11 3.82 12.15
C VAL A 55 -7.40 2.96 13.37
N THR A 56 -6.80 3.30 14.51
CA THR A 56 -7.00 2.58 15.78
C THR A 56 -7.32 3.58 16.88
N ASN A 57 -8.59 3.75 17.20
CA ASN A 57 -9.06 4.63 18.27
C ASN A 57 -8.85 4.02 19.66
N SER A 58 -8.88 2.69 19.76
CA SER A 58 -8.84 1.97 21.03
C SER A 58 -7.76 0.90 21.10
N LYS A 59 -7.42 0.48 22.32
CA LYS A 59 -6.52 -0.67 22.56
C LYS A 59 -7.10 -1.96 21.97
N TYR A 60 -8.43 -2.08 21.92
CA TYR A 60 -9.11 -3.24 21.37
C TYR A 60 -8.89 -3.34 19.85
N GLU A 61 -9.09 -2.23 19.13
CA GLU A 61 -8.83 -2.16 17.68
C GLU A 61 -7.35 -2.41 17.35
N ALA A 62 -6.43 -1.88 18.15
CA ALA A 62 -5.00 -2.17 18.01
C ALA A 62 -4.69 -3.66 18.21
N ARG A 63 -5.32 -4.33 19.19
CA ARG A 63 -5.19 -5.79 19.38
C ARG A 63 -5.78 -6.58 18.22
N GLU A 64 -6.90 -6.13 17.67
CA GLU A 64 -7.52 -6.77 16.51
C GLU A 64 -6.60 -6.67 15.28
N LEU A 65 -5.98 -5.51 15.05
CA LEU A 65 -4.99 -5.30 14.01
C LEU A 65 -3.77 -6.23 14.19
N LEU A 66 -3.25 -6.38 15.42
CA LEU A 66 -2.14 -7.29 15.73
C LEU A 66 -2.47 -8.77 15.49
N LYS A 67 -3.76 -9.14 15.54
CA LYS A 67 -4.22 -10.51 15.24
C LYS A 67 -4.43 -10.79 13.75
N ALA A 68 -4.34 -9.77 12.90
CA ALA A 68 -4.48 -9.91 11.46
C ALA A 68 -3.45 -10.91 10.88
N PRO A 69 -3.79 -11.66 9.82
CA PRO A 69 -2.91 -12.70 9.27
C PRO A 69 -1.55 -12.14 8.81
N GLY A 70 -1.49 -10.90 8.33
CA GLY A 70 -0.25 -10.23 7.92
C GLY A 70 0.71 -9.88 9.06
N MET A 71 0.26 -9.90 10.32
CA MET A 71 1.04 -9.45 11.49
C MET A 71 1.82 -10.54 12.23
N ARG A 72 1.51 -11.82 11.98
CA ARG A 72 1.95 -12.92 12.86
C ARG A 72 3.47 -13.05 12.99
N TYR A 73 4.20 -12.83 11.90
CA TYR A 73 5.65 -12.99 11.89
C TYR A 73 6.36 -11.81 12.58
N GLY A 74 5.97 -10.57 12.29
CA GLY A 74 6.61 -9.38 12.87
C GLY A 74 6.43 -9.26 14.37
N LEU A 75 5.23 -9.51 14.87
CA LEU A 75 5.00 -9.48 16.31
C LEU A 75 5.87 -10.51 17.04
N THR A 76 6.00 -11.72 16.49
CA THR A 76 6.82 -12.80 17.06
C THR A 76 8.30 -12.43 17.09
N VAL A 77 8.83 -11.91 15.96
CA VAL A 77 10.24 -11.48 15.85
C VAL A 77 10.57 -10.36 16.84
N TYR A 78 9.66 -9.39 17.01
CA TYR A 78 9.84 -8.30 17.97
C TYR A 78 9.85 -8.78 19.42
N ILE A 79 8.90 -9.63 19.81
CA ILE A 79 8.82 -10.16 21.19
C ILE A 79 10.02 -11.07 21.48
N MET A 80 10.48 -11.84 20.49
CA MET A 80 11.69 -12.66 20.61
C MET A 80 12.90 -11.79 20.96
N ALA A 81 13.14 -10.73 20.19
CA ALA A 81 14.24 -9.78 20.42
C ALA A 81 14.13 -9.06 21.77
N PHE A 82 12.92 -8.63 22.12
CA PHE A 82 12.66 -7.95 23.39
C PHE A 82 12.85 -8.87 24.60
N THR A 83 12.45 -10.15 24.49
CA THR A 83 12.66 -11.16 25.54
C THR A 83 14.15 -11.38 25.77
N GLY A 84 14.96 -11.44 24.71
CA GLY A 84 16.42 -11.54 24.81
C GLY A 84 17.04 -10.32 25.53
N ALA A 85 16.59 -9.10 25.19
CA ALA A 85 17.06 -7.89 25.85
C ALA A 85 16.66 -7.81 27.33
N ILE A 86 15.42 -8.20 27.68
CA ILE A 86 15.00 -8.29 29.09
C ILE A 86 15.83 -9.35 29.82
N LEU A 87 16.08 -10.50 29.21
CA LEU A 87 16.85 -11.57 29.82
C LEU A 87 18.25 -11.11 30.22
N LEU A 88 18.95 -10.36 29.35
CA LEU A 88 20.22 -9.71 29.71
C LEU A 88 20.05 -8.75 30.89
N GLY A 89 19.09 -7.83 30.80
CA GLY A 89 18.86 -6.83 31.85
C GLY A 89 18.51 -7.44 33.20
N MET A 90 17.76 -8.55 33.22
CA MET A 90 17.37 -9.26 34.44
C MET A 90 18.55 -10.00 35.07
N GLU A 91 19.39 -10.67 34.27
CA GLU A 91 20.62 -11.30 34.78
C GLU A 91 21.52 -10.27 35.48
N TRP A 92 21.65 -9.07 34.91
CA TRP A 92 22.43 -8.01 35.54
C TRP A 92 21.78 -7.42 36.79
N LEU A 93 20.46 -7.24 36.78
CA LEU A 93 19.75 -6.77 37.97
C LEU A 93 19.94 -7.76 39.12
N PHE A 94 19.89 -9.07 38.84
CA PHE A 94 20.12 -10.11 39.85
C PHE A 94 21.58 -10.16 40.32
N TYR A 95 22.54 -9.92 39.44
CA TYR A 95 23.94 -9.75 39.83
C TYR A 95 24.14 -8.52 40.74
N GLN A 96 23.62 -7.35 40.36
CA GLN A 96 23.75 -6.10 41.14
C GLN A 96 23.07 -6.16 42.52
N THR A 97 21.97 -6.92 42.62
CA THR A 97 21.26 -7.13 43.89
C THR A 97 21.87 -8.23 44.76
N GLY A 98 22.95 -8.88 44.30
CA GLY A 98 23.64 -9.96 45.01
C GLY A 98 22.85 -11.27 45.05
N LEU A 99 21.81 -11.42 44.23
CA LEU A 99 21.02 -12.64 44.13
C LEU A 99 21.76 -13.74 43.36
N ASN A 100 22.65 -13.36 42.45
CA ASN A 100 23.52 -14.26 41.69
C ASN A 100 24.99 -13.91 41.91
N GLU A 101 25.84 -14.93 42.05
CA GLU A 101 27.31 -14.77 42.18
C GLU A 101 27.99 -14.36 40.86
N GLY A 102 27.27 -14.43 39.73
CA GLY A 102 27.78 -14.21 38.37
C GLY A 102 26.68 -14.38 37.31
N ILE A 103 27.03 -14.23 36.03
CA ILE A 103 26.08 -14.37 34.91
C ILE A 103 26.01 -15.83 34.47
N HIS A 104 24.79 -16.36 34.34
CA HIS A 104 24.60 -17.72 33.87
C HIS A 104 24.84 -17.87 32.37
N MET A 105 25.67 -18.85 31.99
CA MET A 105 26.05 -19.09 30.60
C MET A 105 24.84 -19.46 29.72
N LEU A 106 23.89 -20.25 30.25
CA LEU A 106 22.70 -20.65 29.50
C LEU A 106 21.77 -19.46 29.19
N SER A 107 21.54 -18.58 30.18
CA SER A 107 20.75 -17.36 30.00
C SER A 107 21.39 -16.42 28.99
N LEU A 108 22.71 -16.24 29.05
CA LEU A 108 23.46 -15.40 28.13
C LEU A 108 23.42 -15.94 26.69
N ALA A 109 23.62 -17.24 26.49
CA ALA A 109 23.51 -17.87 25.17
C ALA A 109 22.09 -17.70 24.58
N LEU A 110 21.07 -17.96 25.38
CA LEU A 110 19.68 -17.84 24.96
C LEU A 110 19.35 -16.39 24.61
N ALA A 111 19.79 -15.42 25.41
CA ALA A 111 19.59 -14.01 25.15
C ALA A 111 20.24 -13.57 23.83
N LEU A 112 21.49 -13.97 23.58
CA LEU A 112 22.20 -13.66 22.33
C LEU A 112 21.49 -14.25 21.11
N ILE A 113 21.02 -15.51 21.18
CA ILE A 113 20.23 -16.12 20.09
C ILE A 113 18.94 -15.34 19.86
N LEU A 114 18.23 -15.00 20.94
CA LEU A 114 16.97 -14.25 20.89
C LEU A 114 17.15 -12.84 20.33
N ILE A 115 18.35 -12.26 20.33
CA ILE A 115 18.65 -10.94 19.76
C ILE A 115 19.18 -11.04 18.32
N ILE A 116 20.19 -11.88 18.09
CA ILE A 116 20.89 -11.99 16.79
C ILE A 116 19.96 -12.57 15.72
N PHE A 117 19.18 -13.61 16.05
CA PHE A 117 18.29 -14.25 15.06
C PHE A 117 17.23 -13.27 14.51
N PRO A 118 16.49 -12.52 15.34
CA PRO A 118 15.65 -11.42 14.87
C PRO A 118 16.39 -10.33 14.08
N ALA A 119 17.61 -9.96 14.49
CA ALA A 119 18.40 -8.95 13.78
C ALA A 119 18.75 -9.39 12.35
N MET A 120 19.05 -10.68 12.14
CA MET A 120 19.28 -11.26 10.82
C MET A 120 18.03 -11.23 9.93
N ILE A 121 16.86 -11.60 10.48
CA ILE A 121 15.57 -11.49 9.77
C ILE A 121 15.28 -10.03 9.40
N SER A 122 15.56 -9.10 10.32
CA SER A 122 15.40 -7.66 10.14
C SER A 122 16.17 -7.14 8.92
N THR A 123 17.42 -7.57 8.74
CA THR A 123 18.23 -7.24 7.58
C THR A 123 17.57 -7.70 6.27
N GLY A 124 17.09 -8.94 6.22
CA GLY A 124 16.46 -9.49 5.02
C GLY A 124 15.16 -8.76 4.62
N VAL A 125 14.30 -8.46 5.59
CA VAL A 125 13.06 -7.72 5.33
C VAL A 125 13.35 -6.27 4.91
N SER A 126 14.28 -5.60 5.59
CA SER A 126 14.66 -4.22 5.26
C SER A 126 15.31 -4.12 3.89
N MET A 127 16.15 -5.07 3.49
CA MET A 127 16.78 -5.08 2.17
C MET A 127 15.78 -5.38 1.06
N SER A 128 14.95 -6.42 1.22
CA SER A 128 13.94 -6.78 0.21
C SER A 128 12.93 -5.66 -0.03
N THR A 129 12.55 -4.94 1.03
CA THR A 129 11.62 -3.81 0.93
C THR A 129 12.23 -2.59 0.23
N GLN A 130 13.54 -2.36 0.41
CA GLN A 130 14.23 -1.24 -0.22
C GLN A 130 14.60 -1.48 -1.70
N LEU A 131 14.88 -2.74 -2.07
CA LEU A 131 15.25 -3.11 -3.44
C LEU A 131 14.05 -3.43 -4.33
N ILE A 132 13.01 -4.05 -3.76
CA ILE A 132 11.81 -4.44 -4.51
C ILE A 132 10.80 -3.32 -4.38
N THR A 133 10.66 -2.49 -5.42
CA THR A 133 9.58 -1.50 -5.48
C THR A 133 8.23 -2.19 -5.29
N PRO A 134 7.46 -1.86 -4.23
CA PRO A 134 6.11 -2.41 -4.08
C PRO A 134 5.26 -2.03 -5.30
N ALA A 135 4.47 -2.98 -5.81
CA ALA A 135 3.47 -2.71 -6.86
C ALA A 135 2.52 -1.56 -6.45
N GLY A 136 2.27 -1.41 -5.13
CA GLY A 136 1.58 -0.31 -4.46
C GLY A 136 2.09 1.11 -4.72
N ILE A 137 3.30 1.29 -5.28
CA ILE A 137 3.84 2.62 -5.62
C ILE A 137 3.30 3.11 -6.97
N LYS A 138 3.02 2.21 -7.91
CA LYS A 138 2.53 2.56 -9.25
C LYS A 138 1.02 2.38 -9.42
N ARG A 139 0.40 1.51 -8.62
CA ARG A 139 -1.05 1.24 -8.62
C ARG A 139 -1.47 0.75 -7.23
N ALA A 140 -2.63 1.15 -6.75
CA ALA A 140 -3.12 0.67 -5.45
C ALA A 140 -3.51 -0.82 -5.53
N THR A 141 -2.59 -1.69 -5.09
CA THR A 141 -2.72 -3.14 -5.19
C THR A 141 -2.91 -3.78 -3.81
N LEU A 142 -3.86 -4.70 -3.71
CA LEU A 142 -4.11 -5.57 -2.57
C LEU A 142 -3.38 -6.91 -2.68
N GLN A 143 -2.71 -7.19 -3.80
CA GLN A 143 -1.82 -8.33 -3.92
C GLN A 143 -0.85 -8.36 -2.73
N GLY A 144 -0.91 -9.44 -1.95
CA GLY A 144 0.10 -9.70 -0.94
C GLY A 144 1.48 -9.85 -1.59
N ALA A 145 2.54 -9.89 -0.79
CA ALA A 145 3.81 -10.39 -1.30
C ALA A 145 3.57 -11.81 -1.82
N SER A 146 3.58 -11.98 -3.15
CA SER A 146 3.43 -13.29 -3.78
C SER A 146 4.50 -14.23 -3.21
N THR A 147 4.24 -15.54 -3.20
CA THR A 147 5.26 -16.55 -2.84
C THR A 147 6.57 -16.33 -3.59
N PHE A 148 6.47 -15.84 -4.83
CA PHE A 148 7.60 -15.38 -5.64
C PHE A 148 8.36 -14.21 -5.00
N ARG A 149 7.68 -13.15 -4.53
CA ARG A 149 8.32 -12.00 -3.87
C ARG A 149 8.98 -12.38 -2.54
N SER A 150 8.33 -13.23 -1.73
CA SER A 150 8.93 -13.78 -0.52
C SER A 150 10.16 -14.65 -0.84
N GLY A 151 10.10 -15.46 -1.90
CA GLY A 151 11.24 -16.24 -2.39
C GLY A 151 12.41 -15.38 -2.89
N VAL A 152 12.13 -14.30 -3.63
CA VAL A 152 13.13 -13.33 -4.06
C VAL A 152 13.77 -12.63 -2.86
N GLY A 153 12.98 -12.24 -1.85
CA GLY A 153 13.51 -11.63 -0.62
C GLY A 153 14.46 -12.55 0.14
N ILE A 154 14.13 -13.83 0.27
CA ILE A 154 15.00 -14.84 0.89
C ILE A 154 16.28 -15.01 0.06
N THR A 155 16.16 -15.12 -1.26
CA THR A 155 17.30 -15.30 -2.18
C THR A 155 18.27 -14.12 -2.08
N ILE A 156 17.74 -12.89 -2.09
CA ILE A 156 18.52 -11.66 -1.92
C ILE A 156 19.25 -11.66 -0.56
N THR A 157 18.58 -12.09 0.51
CA THR A 157 19.19 -12.19 1.85
C THR A 157 20.32 -13.21 1.90
N ILE A 158 20.15 -14.38 1.29
CA ILE A 158 21.20 -15.41 1.20
C ILE A 158 22.41 -14.88 0.43
N LEU A 159 22.17 -14.23 -0.73
CA LEU A 159 23.24 -13.63 -1.54
C LEU A 159 24.02 -12.56 -0.76
N TRP A 160 23.33 -11.75 0.05
CA TRP A 160 23.98 -10.73 0.89
C TRP A 160 24.90 -11.33 1.95
N PHE A 161 24.41 -12.29 2.74
CA PHE A 161 25.25 -12.93 3.75
C PHE A 161 26.39 -13.76 3.13
N THR A 162 26.17 -14.34 1.94
CA THR A 162 27.25 -14.99 1.18
C THR A 162 28.31 -13.98 0.76
N SER A 163 27.91 -12.80 0.28
CA SER A 163 28.84 -11.72 -0.06
C SER A 163 29.65 -11.24 1.15
N LEU A 164 29.00 -11.11 2.32
CA LEU A 164 29.67 -10.74 3.57
C LEU A 164 30.65 -11.81 4.04
N PHE A 165 30.30 -13.08 3.86
CA PHE A 165 31.22 -14.19 4.16
C PHE A 165 32.46 -14.17 3.25
N LEU A 166 32.30 -13.84 1.97
CA LEU A 166 33.42 -13.65 1.05
C LEU A 166 34.28 -12.45 1.45
N LEU A 167 33.65 -11.31 1.77
CA LEU A 167 34.34 -10.12 2.27
C LEU A 167 35.14 -10.42 3.55
N TRP A 168 34.53 -11.16 4.48
CA TRP A 168 35.18 -11.65 5.68
C TRP A 168 36.46 -12.39 5.28
N PHE A 169 36.40 -13.41 4.42
CA PHE A 169 37.58 -14.16 3.99
C PHE A 169 38.67 -13.27 3.35
N ILE A 170 38.28 -12.36 2.45
CA ILE A 170 39.20 -11.43 1.77
C ILE A 170 39.95 -10.54 2.78
N MET A 171 39.24 -9.97 3.77
CA MET A 171 39.88 -9.15 4.81
C MET A 171 40.86 -9.96 5.67
N GLY A 172 40.55 -11.24 5.91
CA GLY A 172 41.46 -12.15 6.61
C GLY A 172 42.76 -12.40 5.83
N VAL A 173 42.67 -12.56 4.51
CA VAL A 173 43.86 -12.68 3.64
C VAL A 173 44.65 -11.37 3.56
N ALA A 174 43.96 -10.22 3.64
CA ALA A 174 44.58 -8.89 3.64
C ALA A 174 45.25 -8.51 4.97
N GLY A 175 45.23 -9.39 5.99
CA GLY A 175 45.86 -9.14 7.29
C GLY A 175 45.15 -8.10 8.16
N VAL A 176 43.85 -7.88 7.94
CA VAL A 176 43.04 -7.01 8.81
C VAL A 176 42.84 -7.69 10.17
N ASP A 177 43.04 -6.94 11.25
CA ASP A 177 42.87 -7.44 12.61
C ASP A 177 41.47 -8.02 12.85
N PHE A 178 41.37 -9.01 13.74
CA PHE A 178 40.14 -9.77 13.97
C PHE A 178 39.00 -8.88 14.45
N ASP A 179 39.29 -7.98 15.40
CA ASP A 179 38.30 -7.08 15.99
C ASP A 179 37.71 -6.15 14.93
N ARG A 180 38.57 -5.52 14.14
CA ARG A 180 38.19 -4.63 13.03
C ARG A 180 37.39 -5.37 11.94
N ARG A 181 37.78 -6.60 11.63
CA ARG A 181 37.10 -7.46 10.65
C ARG A 181 35.67 -7.78 11.09
N LEU A 182 35.46 -8.03 12.38
CA LEU A 182 34.14 -8.26 13.00
C LEU A 182 33.28 -7.02 13.02
N ALA A 183 33.84 -5.87 13.41
CA ALA A 183 33.12 -4.62 13.39
C ALA A 183 32.65 -4.23 11.97
N ILE A 184 33.51 -4.32 10.96
CA ILE A 184 33.16 -4.00 9.57
C ILE A 184 32.09 -4.97 9.02
N THR A 185 32.29 -6.27 9.20
CA THR A 185 31.37 -7.28 8.66
C THR A 185 30.02 -7.22 9.37
N GLY A 186 30.01 -7.01 10.69
CA GLY A 186 28.80 -6.79 11.46
C GLY A 186 28.08 -5.50 11.05
N CYS A 187 28.80 -4.40 10.86
CA CYS A 187 28.23 -3.14 10.38
C CYS A 187 27.52 -3.32 9.03
N LEU A 188 28.18 -3.98 8.06
CA LEU A 188 27.59 -4.27 6.76
C LEU A 188 26.44 -5.28 6.85
N ALA A 189 26.52 -6.29 7.72
CA ALA A 189 25.43 -7.23 7.98
C ALA A 189 24.14 -6.52 8.40
N PHE A 190 24.24 -5.45 9.17
CA PHE A 190 23.09 -4.69 9.66
C PHE A 190 22.84 -3.38 8.90
N ALA A 191 23.64 -3.06 7.87
CA ALA A 191 23.46 -1.86 7.06
C ALA A 191 22.06 -1.67 6.47
N PRO A 192 21.40 -2.69 5.91
CA PRO A 192 20.06 -2.49 5.34
C PRO A 192 19.02 -1.93 6.32
N GLY A 193 19.06 -2.33 7.60
CA GLY A 193 18.06 -1.86 8.56
C GLY A 193 18.32 -0.45 9.07
N PHE A 194 19.57 -0.08 9.40
CA PHE A 194 19.85 1.31 9.81
C PHE A 194 19.74 2.29 8.64
N VAL A 195 19.97 1.85 7.40
CA VAL A 195 19.70 2.66 6.20
C VAL A 195 18.19 2.90 6.03
N ALA A 196 17.36 1.86 6.19
CA ALA A 196 15.90 2.03 6.15
C ALA A 196 15.43 3.01 7.22
N TYR A 197 15.99 2.90 8.43
CA TYR A 197 15.68 3.75 9.57
C TYR A 197 16.05 5.21 9.29
N GLY A 198 17.28 5.47 8.85
CA GLY A 198 17.77 6.81 8.51
C GLY A 198 16.93 7.47 7.39
N ARG A 199 16.46 6.69 6.42
CA ARG A 199 15.56 7.17 5.35
C ARG A 199 14.17 7.57 5.84
N VAL A 200 13.54 6.74 6.67
CA VAL A 200 12.20 7.04 7.22
C VAL A 200 12.26 8.26 8.13
N LEU A 201 13.26 8.33 9.02
CA LEU A 201 13.42 9.46 9.92
C LEU A 201 13.84 10.75 9.22
N GLY A 202 14.83 10.68 8.33
CA GLY A 202 15.34 11.87 7.63
C GLY A 202 14.26 12.54 6.77
N SER A 203 13.38 11.75 6.16
CA SER A 203 12.27 12.27 5.34
C SER A 203 11.09 12.82 6.15
N SER A 204 10.89 12.36 7.40
CA SER A 204 9.76 12.76 8.25
C SER A 204 10.13 13.76 9.36
N TRP A 205 11.42 14.07 9.53
CA TRP A 205 11.94 14.89 10.63
C TRP A 205 11.20 16.22 10.82
N THR A 206 10.97 16.99 9.75
CA THR A 206 10.33 18.31 9.84
C THR A 206 8.92 18.22 10.40
N ALA A 207 8.12 17.25 9.92
CA ALA A 207 6.77 17.02 10.39
C ALA A 207 6.75 16.53 11.86
N LEU A 208 7.71 15.68 12.24
CA LEU A 208 7.84 15.17 13.60
C LEU A 208 8.18 16.28 14.60
N VAL A 209 9.14 17.14 14.26
CA VAL A 209 9.54 18.26 15.13
C VAL A 209 8.37 19.21 15.31
N GLU A 210 7.69 19.61 14.24
CA GLU A 210 6.59 20.57 14.31
C GLU A 210 5.40 20.01 15.09
N SER A 211 5.01 18.76 14.83
CA SER A 211 3.92 18.10 15.53
C SER A 211 4.18 17.94 17.02
N ASN A 212 5.34 17.42 17.39
CA ASN A 212 5.67 17.19 18.80
C ASN A 212 5.93 18.50 19.57
N ARG A 213 6.40 19.55 18.89
CA ARG A 213 6.51 20.89 19.46
C ARG A 213 5.14 21.43 19.88
N GLN A 214 4.14 21.35 19.00
CA GLN A 214 2.77 21.79 19.30
C GLN A 214 2.15 20.94 20.43
N LEU A 215 2.29 19.61 20.35
CA LEU A 215 1.80 18.70 21.39
C LEU A 215 2.44 18.93 22.76
N SER A 216 3.74 19.28 22.81
CA SER A 216 4.43 19.57 24.07
C SER A 216 3.88 20.82 24.78
N ARG A 217 3.33 21.78 24.01
CA ARG A 217 2.71 23.01 24.52
C ARG A 217 1.26 22.82 24.96
N GLY A 218 0.70 21.63 24.77
CA GLY A 218 -0.72 21.38 25.05
C GLY A 218 -1.65 21.80 23.91
N GLU A 219 -1.10 22.19 22.77
CA GLU A 219 -1.85 22.55 21.57
C GLU A 219 -2.13 21.30 20.72
N PRO A 220 -3.27 21.26 20.01
CA PRO A 220 -3.47 20.25 18.98
C PRO A 220 -2.47 20.48 17.84
N SER A 221 -2.10 19.40 17.15
CA SER A 221 -1.27 19.50 15.95
C SER A 221 -2.06 19.12 14.69
N ALA A 222 -1.51 19.46 13.52
CA ALA A 222 -2.03 19.04 12.22
C ALA A 222 -2.28 17.51 12.13
N PHE A 223 -1.54 16.73 12.91
CA PHE A 223 -1.63 15.28 13.00
C PHE A 223 -2.22 14.79 14.33
N TYR A 224 -2.79 15.67 15.14
CA TYR A 224 -3.47 15.31 16.37
C TYR A 224 -4.45 16.42 16.78
N PRO A 225 -5.74 16.33 16.39
CA PRO A 225 -6.70 17.42 16.53
C PRO A 225 -7.18 17.64 17.96
N TYR A 226 -6.94 16.68 18.85
CA TYR A 226 -7.40 16.76 20.23
C TYR A 226 -6.35 17.44 21.11
N LYS A 227 -6.79 18.11 22.17
CA LYS A 227 -5.85 18.58 23.20
C LYS A 227 -5.16 17.38 23.86
N PRO A 228 -3.81 17.32 23.89
CA PRO A 228 -3.10 16.22 24.51
C PRO A 228 -3.26 16.28 26.04
N LYS A 229 -3.44 15.10 26.66
CA LYS A 229 -3.40 14.95 28.13
C LYS A 229 -1.98 15.22 28.64
N ALA A 230 -1.82 15.61 29.91
CA ALA A 230 -0.52 15.92 30.53
C ALA A 230 0.57 14.86 30.28
N ARG A 231 0.23 13.56 30.38
CA ARG A 231 1.17 12.47 30.06
C ARG A 231 1.65 12.49 28.61
N LYS A 232 0.75 12.79 27.67
CA LYS A 232 1.09 12.86 26.23
C LYS A 232 1.94 14.11 25.94
N GLN A 233 1.69 15.22 26.62
CA GLN A 233 2.53 16.43 26.54
C GLN A 233 3.96 16.13 27.00
N PHE A 234 4.13 15.43 28.13
CA PHE A 234 5.45 15.03 28.62
C PHE A 234 6.21 14.12 27.64
N VAL A 235 5.53 13.09 27.11
CA VAL A 235 6.15 12.20 26.10
C VAL A 235 6.49 12.97 24.82
N ALA A 236 5.60 13.84 24.35
CA ALA A 236 5.86 14.68 23.17
C ALA A 236 7.04 15.65 23.40
N MET A 237 7.19 16.19 24.61
CA MET A 237 8.35 17.01 24.98
C MET A 237 9.65 16.23 24.91
N LEU A 238 9.69 15.00 25.45
CA LEU A 238 10.87 14.13 25.36
C LEU A 238 11.20 13.78 23.90
N VAL A 239 10.20 13.45 23.09
CA VAL A 239 10.40 13.14 21.67
C VAL A 239 10.87 14.38 20.90
N TRP A 240 10.31 15.56 21.19
CA TRP A 240 10.69 16.82 20.56
C TRP A 240 12.15 17.18 20.85
N ILE A 241 12.59 17.12 22.12
CA ILE A 241 13.98 17.44 22.50
C ILE A 241 14.95 16.50 21.78
N ASN A 242 14.69 15.19 21.83
CA ASN A 242 15.55 14.20 21.18
C ASN A 242 15.58 14.40 19.65
N THR A 243 14.41 14.55 19.01
CA THR A 243 14.32 14.73 17.55
C THR A 243 14.98 16.04 17.11
N ALA A 244 14.85 17.12 17.88
CA ALA A 244 15.49 18.40 17.59
C ALA A 244 17.03 18.32 17.68
N ALA A 245 17.56 17.48 18.57
CA ALA A 245 19.00 17.27 18.74
C ALA A 245 19.63 16.37 17.65
N MET A 246 18.83 15.50 17.00
CA MET A 246 19.34 14.50 16.03
C MET A 246 20.26 15.07 14.92
N PRO A 247 19.94 16.19 14.23
CA PRO A 247 20.81 16.72 13.19
C PRO A 247 22.16 17.21 13.73
N LEU A 248 22.18 17.75 14.95
CA LEU A 248 23.41 18.21 15.59
C LEU A 248 24.31 17.02 15.95
N ILE A 249 23.73 15.97 16.51
CA ILE A 249 24.45 14.75 16.87
C ILE A 249 24.98 14.06 15.60
N ALA A 250 24.16 13.95 14.57
CA ALA A 250 24.57 13.35 13.30
C ALA A 250 25.68 14.14 12.60
N PHE A 251 25.63 15.48 12.68
CA PHE A 251 26.71 16.34 12.20
C PHE A 251 28.00 16.17 13.01
N ASN A 252 27.91 16.14 14.35
CA ASN A 252 29.04 15.85 15.24
C ASN A 252 29.72 14.54 14.84
N THR A 253 28.94 13.47 14.64
CA THR A 253 29.50 12.18 14.24
C THR A 253 30.15 12.20 12.87
N LEU A 254 29.53 12.83 11.86
CA LEU A 254 30.13 12.95 10.53
C LEU A 254 31.48 13.69 10.59
N VAL A 255 31.54 14.83 11.26
CA VAL A 255 32.77 15.61 11.39
C VAL A 255 33.84 14.81 12.14
N SER A 256 33.44 14.12 13.20
CA SER A 256 34.38 13.33 13.98
C SER A 256 34.96 12.14 13.19
N VAL A 257 34.15 11.46 12.36
CA VAL A 257 34.63 10.43 11.42
C VAL A 257 35.64 11.01 10.43
N ILE A 258 35.35 12.19 9.87
CA ILE A 258 36.24 12.86 8.91
C ILE A 258 37.58 13.22 9.56
N LEU A 259 37.55 13.80 10.76
CA LEU A 259 38.78 14.21 11.46
C LEU A 259 39.63 13.00 11.85
N LEU A 260 39.02 11.92 12.34
CA LEU A 260 39.74 10.66 12.62
C LEU A 260 40.32 10.01 11.36
N ALA A 261 39.65 10.15 10.21
CA ALA A 261 40.18 9.68 8.94
C ALA A 261 41.37 10.51 8.43
N ILE A 262 41.48 11.78 8.84
CA ILE A 262 42.61 12.66 8.47
C ILE A 262 43.79 12.46 9.42
N ASN A 263 43.55 12.45 10.73
CA ASN A 263 44.58 12.21 11.73
C ASN A 263 43.98 11.52 12.98
N PRO A 264 44.33 10.25 13.24
CA PRO A 264 43.80 9.49 14.38
C PRO A 264 44.31 10.00 15.74
N ASP A 265 45.48 10.64 15.78
CA ASP A 265 46.15 11.05 17.03
C ASP A 265 45.85 12.52 17.43
N MET A 266 44.87 13.16 16.77
CA MET A 266 44.58 14.58 16.95
C MET A 266 43.97 14.92 18.32
N PHE A 267 43.31 13.96 18.97
CA PHE A 267 42.54 14.17 20.19
C PHE A 267 43.18 13.42 21.36
N VAL A 268 43.97 14.14 22.14
CA VAL A 268 44.61 13.63 23.37
C VAL A 268 44.09 14.44 24.55
N HIS A 269 43.62 13.75 25.57
CA HIS A 269 43.11 14.37 26.78
C HIS A 269 44.20 15.04 27.62
N SER A 270 43.82 16.08 28.34
CA SER A 270 44.69 16.78 29.28
C SER A 270 45.07 15.89 30.47
N ASP A 271 46.21 16.19 31.12
CA ASP A 271 46.65 15.48 32.33
C ASP A 271 45.61 15.54 33.46
N ALA A 272 44.74 16.55 33.47
CA ALA A 272 43.67 16.68 34.43
C ALA A 272 42.63 15.55 34.29
N VAL A 273 42.28 15.17 33.05
CA VAL A 273 41.33 14.09 32.76
C VAL A 273 41.96 12.72 33.03
N ASN A 274 43.21 12.52 32.61
CA ASN A 274 43.92 11.25 32.79
C ASN A 274 44.15 10.89 34.27
N ASN A 275 44.20 11.90 35.15
CA ASN A 275 44.36 11.72 36.59
C ASN A 275 43.03 11.51 37.34
N LEU A 276 41.87 11.52 36.65
CA LEU A 276 40.59 11.24 37.29
C LEU A 276 40.44 9.74 37.59
N PRO A 277 40.09 9.35 38.83
CA PRO A 277 39.96 7.94 39.21
C PRO A 277 38.78 7.24 38.52
N GLU A 278 37.83 8.01 37.97
CA GLU A 278 36.67 7.48 37.26
C GLU A 278 36.89 7.35 35.75
N TYR A 279 37.87 8.06 35.18
CA TYR A 279 38.11 8.04 33.73
C TYR A 279 38.96 6.83 33.36
N ARG A 280 38.56 6.13 32.29
CA ARG A 280 39.36 5.09 31.67
C ARG A 280 39.71 5.52 30.26
N PRO A 281 40.99 5.41 29.84
CA PRO A 281 41.38 5.72 28.48
C PRO A 281 40.55 4.89 27.49
N GLN A 282 39.89 5.59 26.57
CA GLN A 282 39.14 4.99 25.47
C GLN A 282 40.05 4.88 24.24
N THR A 283 39.75 3.95 23.33
CA THR A 283 40.58 3.75 22.13
C THR A 283 40.33 4.82 21.08
N THR A 284 39.12 5.41 21.09
CA THR A 284 38.73 6.47 20.16
C THR A 284 37.80 7.49 20.82
N ILE A 285 37.85 8.76 20.38
CA ILE A 285 36.89 9.80 20.82
C ILE A 285 35.42 9.46 20.47
N MET A 286 35.21 8.43 19.65
CA MET A 286 33.88 7.96 19.26
C MET A 286 33.16 7.26 20.40
N GLU A 287 33.92 6.57 21.26
CA GLU A 287 33.43 6.00 22.52
C GLU A 287 33.01 7.10 23.51
N GLU A 288 33.60 8.28 23.39
CA GLU A 288 33.31 9.45 24.21
C GLU A 288 32.20 10.33 23.62
N GLY A 289 31.41 9.85 22.64
CA GLY A 289 30.33 10.64 22.03
C GLY A 289 30.81 11.65 20.96
N GLY A 290 32.01 11.45 20.44
CA GLY A 290 32.64 12.29 19.41
C GLY A 290 33.17 13.61 19.93
N ILE A 291 33.42 14.56 19.03
CA ILE A 291 34.07 15.84 19.36
C ILE A 291 33.34 16.55 20.51
N VAL A 292 32.00 16.59 20.46
CA VAL A 292 31.19 17.23 21.51
C VAL A 292 31.40 16.57 22.87
N GLY A 293 31.50 15.24 22.92
CA GLY A 293 31.68 14.54 24.18
C GLY A 293 33.13 14.57 24.70
N PHE A 294 34.14 14.53 23.81
CA PHE A 294 35.54 14.80 24.16
C PHE A 294 35.69 16.15 24.88
N TYR A 295 35.15 17.22 24.29
CA TYR A 295 35.19 18.55 24.92
C TYR A 295 34.31 18.67 26.17
N ALA A 296 33.23 17.88 26.27
CA ALA A 296 32.42 17.83 27.49
C ALA A 296 33.21 17.22 28.65
N ILE A 297 33.94 16.13 28.42
CA ILE A 297 34.81 15.50 29.43
C ILE A 297 35.87 16.50 29.90
N GLU A 298 36.54 17.18 28.96
CA GLU A 298 37.50 18.24 29.29
C GLU A 298 36.87 19.38 30.11
N LEU A 299 35.67 19.85 29.72
CA LEU A 299 34.99 20.93 30.41
C LEU A 299 34.63 20.55 31.85
N PHE A 300 34.08 19.36 32.06
CA PHE A 300 33.64 18.89 33.38
C PHE A 300 34.78 18.38 34.26
N SER A 301 35.97 18.13 33.70
CA SER A 301 37.18 17.84 34.48
C SER A 301 37.56 18.98 35.43
N ASN A 302 37.16 20.22 35.12
CA ASN A 302 37.36 21.40 35.97
C ASN A 302 36.51 21.40 37.25
N ILE A 303 35.53 20.50 37.37
CA ILE A 303 34.70 20.35 38.57
C ILE A 303 35.38 19.35 39.50
N SER A 304 35.80 19.83 40.68
CA SER A 304 36.52 19.02 41.67
C SER A 304 35.64 18.01 42.40
N GLU A 305 34.32 18.25 42.49
CA GLU A 305 33.38 17.43 43.25
C GLU A 305 32.83 16.24 42.41
N PRO A 306 33.16 14.97 42.73
CA PRO A 306 32.76 13.81 41.93
C PRO A 306 31.24 13.61 41.87
N GLY A 307 30.53 13.97 42.94
CA GLY A 307 29.07 13.85 43.03
C GLY A 307 28.30 14.73 42.03
N ILE A 308 28.94 15.75 41.45
CA ILE A 308 28.36 16.59 40.40
C ILE A 308 28.96 16.25 39.04
N ARG A 309 30.29 16.07 38.97
CA ARG A 309 31.02 15.77 37.73
C ARG A 309 30.55 14.48 37.07
N VAL A 310 30.56 13.37 37.82
CA VAL A 310 30.29 12.04 37.26
C VAL A 310 28.88 11.97 36.67
N PRO A 311 27.79 12.35 37.39
CA PRO A 311 26.46 12.32 36.80
C PRO A 311 26.32 13.20 35.55
N LEU A 312 27.01 14.33 35.49
CA LEU A 312 26.90 15.28 34.39
C LEU A 312 27.60 14.75 33.12
N VAL A 313 28.83 14.24 33.25
CA VAL A 313 29.55 13.56 32.16
C VAL A 313 28.77 12.34 31.68
N THR A 314 28.29 11.51 32.61
CA THR A 314 27.47 10.33 32.27
C THR A 314 26.17 10.73 31.57
N MET A 315 25.48 11.79 32.00
CA MET A 315 24.27 12.28 31.32
C MET A 315 24.55 12.77 29.90
N VAL A 316 25.64 13.49 29.67
CA VAL A 316 26.00 13.98 28.33
C VAL A 316 26.37 12.82 27.40
N LEU A 317 27.22 11.90 27.86
CA LEU A 317 27.62 10.72 27.10
C LEU A 317 26.42 9.81 26.79
N LEU A 318 25.59 9.54 27.79
CA LEU A 318 24.36 8.76 27.63
C LEU A 318 23.39 9.50 26.70
N PHE A 319 23.30 10.82 26.75
CA PHE A 319 22.47 11.58 25.81
C PHE A 319 23.01 11.52 24.38
N LEU A 320 24.33 11.59 24.14
CA LEU A 320 24.92 11.56 22.80
C LEU A 320 24.87 10.16 22.16
N LEU A 321 25.17 9.11 22.94
CA LEU A 321 25.21 7.72 22.48
C LEU A 321 23.82 7.08 22.48
N LEU A 322 23.10 7.20 23.60
CA LEU A 322 21.78 6.62 23.77
C LEU A 322 20.70 7.45 23.07
N ASN A 323 20.98 8.64 22.51
CA ASN A 323 20.00 9.33 21.65
C ASN A 323 19.49 8.39 20.56
N VAL A 324 20.38 7.63 19.92
CA VAL A 324 20.01 6.72 18.85
C VAL A 324 19.30 5.46 19.39
N ALA A 325 19.74 4.93 20.54
CA ALA A 325 19.20 3.70 21.13
C ALA A 325 17.89 3.89 21.91
N VAL A 326 17.77 4.93 22.75
CA VAL A 326 16.52 5.33 23.44
C VAL A 326 15.46 5.69 22.42
N VAL A 327 15.85 6.43 21.38
CA VAL A 327 14.96 6.69 20.26
C VAL A 327 14.57 5.34 19.66
N GLY A 328 15.51 4.47 19.27
CA GLY A 328 15.22 3.15 18.68
C GLY A 328 14.20 2.28 19.44
N PHE A 329 14.26 2.22 20.78
CA PHE A 329 13.28 1.48 21.59
C PHE A 329 11.88 2.12 21.60
N LEU A 330 11.79 3.44 21.75
CA LEU A 330 10.53 4.18 21.70
C LEU A 330 10.00 4.33 20.25
N PHE A 331 10.87 4.20 19.25
CA PHE A 331 10.59 4.57 17.87
C PHE A 331 9.82 3.53 17.08
N VAL A 332 9.80 2.23 17.40
CA VAL A 332 9.04 1.27 16.56
C VAL A 332 7.58 1.71 16.41
N TYR A 333 7.00 2.30 17.46
CA TYR A 333 5.66 2.86 17.44
C TYR A 333 5.57 4.21 16.71
N GLU A 334 6.57 5.09 16.86
CA GLU A 334 6.60 6.37 16.14
C GLU A 334 6.86 6.18 14.63
N VAL A 335 7.76 5.27 14.25
CA VAL A 335 7.95 4.80 12.86
C VAL A 335 6.65 4.27 12.29
N ALA A 336 5.94 3.43 13.05
CA ALA A 336 4.63 2.95 12.61
C ALA A 336 3.65 4.11 12.40
N ARG A 337 3.60 5.10 13.29
CA ARG A 337 2.76 6.29 13.10
C ARG A 337 3.16 7.09 11.85
N ILE A 338 4.46 7.30 11.63
CA ILE A 338 4.97 8.04 10.46
C ILE A 338 4.62 7.33 9.15
N LEU A 339 4.86 6.01 9.08
CA LEU A 339 4.60 5.22 7.89
C LEU A 339 3.11 5.09 7.59
N PHE A 340 2.25 5.05 8.62
CA PHE A 340 0.80 5.09 8.43
C PHE A 340 0.32 6.45 7.96
N LEU A 341 0.90 7.54 8.49
CA LEU A 341 0.52 8.90 8.13
C LEU A 341 0.94 9.27 6.70
N ASP A 342 1.84 8.50 6.08
CA ASP A 342 2.39 8.72 4.73
C ASP A 342 3.02 10.12 4.54
N ILE A 343 3.58 10.67 5.64
CA ILE A 343 4.21 12.00 5.69
C ILE A 343 5.34 12.14 4.66
N ALA A 344 5.99 11.03 4.30
CA ALA A 344 7.12 11.02 3.38
C ALA A 344 6.77 11.66 2.03
N ASP A 345 5.53 11.52 1.55
CA ASP A 345 5.09 12.16 0.29
C ASP A 345 4.90 13.67 0.41
N VAL A 346 4.67 14.18 1.63
CA VAL A 346 4.37 15.60 1.89
C VAL A 346 5.59 16.38 2.36
N ALA A 347 6.43 15.78 3.22
CA ALA A 347 7.46 16.50 3.98
C ALA A 347 8.91 16.18 3.56
N GLY A 348 9.16 15.15 2.75
CA GLY A 348 10.54 14.73 2.48
C GLY A 348 10.76 14.01 1.15
N LYS A 349 12.03 13.72 0.85
CA LYS A 349 12.45 12.95 -0.32
C LYS A 349 13.24 11.74 0.15
N GLY A 350 13.08 10.62 -0.55
CA GLY A 350 13.84 9.40 -0.26
C GLY A 350 13.31 8.55 0.90
N GLY A 351 12.09 8.82 1.39
CA GLY A 351 11.39 7.95 2.34
C GLY A 351 11.04 6.57 1.78
N ILE A 352 10.42 5.73 2.61
CA ILE A 352 9.96 4.39 2.22
C ILE A 352 8.43 4.40 2.17
N LYS A 353 7.87 4.10 0.99
CA LYS A 353 6.43 3.91 0.80
C LYS A 353 6.11 2.44 0.64
N LEU A 354 5.19 1.94 1.47
CA LEU A 354 4.84 0.52 1.52
C LEU A 354 3.47 0.24 0.90
N ALA A 355 2.54 1.17 1.04
CA ALA A 355 1.17 1.07 0.55
C ALA A 355 0.61 2.46 0.21
N ASP A 356 -0.46 2.49 -0.59
CA ASP A 356 -1.24 3.71 -0.85
C ASP A 356 -2.01 4.10 0.43
N SER A 357 -1.97 5.39 0.81
CA SER A 357 -2.66 5.91 1.99
C SER A 357 -4.18 5.68 1.96
N ARG A 358 -4.82 5.67 0.78
CA ARG A 358 -6.25 5.34 0.63
C ARG A 358 -6.54 3.89 1.03
N LEU A 359 -5.65 2.96 0.68
CA LEU A 359 -5.75 1.56 1.09
C LEU A 359 -5.35 1.35 2.55
N LEU A 360 -4.39 2.10 3.08
CA LEU A 360 -4.06 2.06 4.51
C LEU A 360 -5.24 2.50 5.37
N ARG A 361 -6.03 3.46 4.90
CA ARG A 361 -7.26 3.85 5.60
C ARG A 361 -8.33 2.76 5.57
N SER A 362 -8.53 2.12 4.42
CA SER A 362 -9.69 1.26 4.17
C SER A 362 -9.47 -0.23 4.45
N GLU A 363 -8.23 -0.72 4.35
CA GLU A 363 -7.93 -2.15 4.29
C GLU A 363 -6.98 -2.61 5.41
N ARG A 364 -7.52 -3.41 6.33
CA ARG A 364 -6.78 -3.96 7.48
C ARG A 364 -5.59 -4.82 7.09
N ASN A 365 -5.65 -5.50 5.94
CA ASN A 365 -4.54 -6.31 5.47
C ASN A 365 -3.32 -5.45 5.08
N GLN A 366 -3.53 -4.26 4.50
CA GLN A 366 -2.45 -3.33 4.17
C GLN A 366 -1.89 -2.68 5.43
N GLN A 367 -2.75 -2.32 6.39
CA GLN A 367 -2.33 -1.85 7.72
C GLN A 367 -1.42 -2.90 8.40
N ALA A 368 -1.81 -4.17 8.36
CA ALA A 368 -1.02 -5.27 8.90
C ALA A 368 0.34 -5.42 8.19
N ASN A 369 0.41 -5.27 6.86
CA ASN A 369 1.66 -5.37 6.13
C ASN A 369 2.66 -4.27 6.51
N VAL A 370 2.20 -3.02 6.62
CA VAL A 370 3.04 -1.89 7.06
C VAL A 370 3.54 -2.10 8.48
N LEU A 371 2.64 -2.48 9.38
CA LEU A 371 2.99 -2.70 10.77
C LEU A 371 3.93 -3.91 10.94
N ASN A 372 3.73 -4.97 10.13
CA ASN A 372 4.63 -6.11 10.09
C ASN A 372 6.04 -5.68 9.67
N PHE A 373 6.17 -4.84 8.64
CA PHE A 373 7.46 -4.27 8.27
C PHE A 373 8.11 -3.49 9.42
N CYS A 374 7.34 -2.67 10.16
CA CYS A 374 7.87 -1.94 11.31
C CYS A 374 8.44 -2.89 12.38
N PHE A 375 7.70 -3.94 12.72
CA PHE A 375 8.11 -4.91 13.75
C PHE A 375 9.14 -5.94 13.28
N THR A 376 9.21 -6.30 12.00
CA THR A 376 10.29 -7.20 11.52
C THR A 376 11.55 -6.42 11.18
N GLY A 377 11.42 -5.27 10.51
CA GLY A 377 12.51 -4.57 9.84
C GLY A 377 13.34 -3.65 10.73
N PHE A 378 12.79 -3.21 11.87
CA PHE A 378 13.49 -2.34 12.83
C PHE A 378 13.73 -2.99 14.19
N ALA A 379 12.83 -3.86 14.64
CA ALA A 379 12.89 -4.49 15.96
C ALA A 379 14.23 -5.15 16.30
N GLY A 380 14.68 -6.06 15.45
CA GLY A 380 15.87 -6.86 15.72
C GLY A 380 17.12 -5.98 15.85
N GLN A 381 17.22 -4.96 15.01
CA GLN A 381 18.34 -4.03 15.04
C GLN A 381 18.30 -3.06 16.21
N SER A 382 17.14 -2.49 16.53
CA SER A 382 17.01 -1.60 17.69
C SER A 382 17.29 -2.35 18.99
N MET A 383 16.85 -3.60 19.11
CA MET A 383 17.16 -4.44 20.28
C MET A 383 18.62 -4.88 20.32
N LEU A 384 19.23 -5.16 19.15
CA LEU A 384 20.66 -5.42 19.06
C LEU A 384 21.48 -4.21 19.51
N LEU A 385 21.17 -3.02 19.01
CA LEU A 385 21.83 -1.77 19.43
C LEU A 385 21.65 -1.50 20.92
N LEU A 386 20.46 -1.74 21.46
CA LEU A 386 20.18 -1.59 22.88
C LEU A 386 21.00 -2.60 23.71
N ALA A 387 21.06 -3.86 23.28
CA ALA A 387 21.85 -4.89 23.95
C ALA A 387 23.35 -4.58 23.88
N LEU A 388 23.85 -4.16 22.72
CA LEU A 388 25.24 -3.74 22.52
C LEU A 388 25.59 -2.52 23.40
N ALA A 389 24.69 -1.53 23.48
CA ALA A 389 24.89 -0.37 24.35
C ALA A 389 24.89 -0.77 25.84
N MET A 390 24.02 -1.70 26.26
CA MET A 390 24.04 -2.23 27.62
C MET A 390 25.34 -2.97 27.93
N LEU A 391 25.87 -3.74 26.97
CA LEU A 391 27.10 -4.52 27.13
C LEU A 391 28.36 -3.64 27.16
N THR A 392 28.37 -2.52 26.44
CA THR A 392 29.56 -1.67 26.26
C THR A 392 29.62 -0.45 27.19
N PHE A 393 28.47 0.15 27.55
CA PHE A 393 28.46 1.48 28.21
C PHE A 393 28.55 1.46 29.75
N TRP A 394 28.10 0.40 30.43
CA TRP A 394 27.96 0.41 31.91
C TRP A 394 29.26 0.18 32.69
N ASP A 395 30.38 0.63 32.13
CA ASP A 395 31.71 0.06 32.35
C ASP A 395 31.72 -1.39 31.85
N SER A 396 32.77 -1.81 31.15
CA SER A 396 32.86 -3.13 30.47
C SER A 396 32.85 -4.35 31.41
N GLN A 397 32.33 -4.19 32.62
CA GLN A 397 32.04 -5.20 33.63
C GLN A 397 31.11 -6.29 33.10
N TYR A 398 30.25 -5.98 32.12
CA TYR A 398 29.23 -6.91 31.62
C TYR A 398 29.78 -8.08 30.81
N LEU A 399 30.95 -7.93 30.18
CA LEU A 399 31.59 -8.99 29.42
C LEU A 399 32.69 -9.62 30.30
N PRO A 400 32.54 -10.90 30.68
CA PRO A 400 33.66 -11.65 31.27
C PRO A 400 34.84 -11.61 30.30
N GLN A 401 36.07 -11.45 30.81
CA GLN A 401 37.28 -11.45 29.98
C GLN A 401 38.35 -12.38 30.56
N GLY A 402 39.11 -13.02 29.67
CA GLY A 402 40.18 -13.95 30.04
C GLY A 402 39.66 -15.09 30.92
N ALA A 403 40.31 -15.30 32.09
CA ALA A 403 39.99 -16.38 33.01
C ALA A 403 38.54 -16.34 33.57
N GLU A 404 37.88 -15.18 33.54
CA GLU A 404 36.49 -15.01 34.00
C GLU A 404 35.45 -15.63 33.02
N CYS A 405 35.87 -15.96 31.78
CA CYS A 405 35.02 -16.61 30.78
C CYS A 405 34.89 -18.14 30.92
N GLY A 406 35.65 -18.77 31.81
CA GLY A 406 35.63 -20.21 32.00
C GLY A 406 35.73 -20.99 30.68
N THR A 407 34.77 -21.88 30.41
CA THR A 407 34.77 -22.72 29.18
C THR A 407 34.55 -21.95 27.87
N TRP A 408 34.17 -20.67 27.93
CA TRP A 408 33.89 -19.84 26.75
C TRP A 408 35.06 -18.96 26.29
N GLU A 409 36.21 -19.03 26.98
CA GLU A 409 37.41 -18.24 26.69
C GLU A 409 37.81 -18.31 25.20
N ASN A 410 37.92 -19.53 24.65
CA ASN A 410 38.34 -19.77 23.26
C ASN A 410 37.19 -19.82 22.24
N SER A 411 35.95 -19.53 22.63
CA SER A 411 34.79 -19.61 21.73
C SER A 411 34.04 -18.28 21.67
N ILE A 412 33.13 -18.05 22.61
CA ILE A 412 32.28 -16.86 22.60
C ILE A 412 33.06 -15.62 23.02
N CYS A 413 33.92 -15.71 24.03
CA CYS A 413 34.69 -14.55 24.51
C CYS A 413 35.86 -14.17 23.59
N GLY A 414 36.42 -15.14 22.86
CA GLY A 414 37.40 -14.87 21.80
C GLY A 414 36.80 -14.20 20.56
N VAL A 415 35.49 -14.38 20.31
CA VAL A 415 34.77 -13.76 19.18
C VAL A 415 34.13 -12.43 19.58
N LEU A 416 33.59 -12.32 20.80
CA LEU A 416 32.95 -11.13 21.36
C LEU A 416 33.94 -10.38 22.25
N SER A 417 35.06 -9.93 21.67
CA SER A 417 36.00 -9.06 22.38
C SER A 417 35.36 -7.70 22.65
N LYS A 418 35.80 -7.05 23.74
CA LYS A 418 35.31 -5.71 24.11
C LYS A 418 35.52 -4.70 23.00
N ASN A 419 36.74 -4.62 22.47
CA ASN A 419 37.09 -3.67 21.42
C ASN A 419 36.24 -3.89 20.16
N ALA A 420 36.02 -5.14 19.75
CA ALA A 420 35.19 -5.42 18.57
C ALA A 420 33.72 -5.02 18.77
N LEU A 421 33.17 -5.22 19.98
CA LEU A 421 31.79 -4.85 20.28
C LEU A 421 31.59 -3.34 20.42
N GLU A 422 32.54 -2.64 21.03
CA GLU A 422 32.55 -1.18 21.14
C GLU A 422 32.64 -0.56 19.74
N GLU A 423 33.58 -1.03 18.92
CA GLU A 423 33.76 -0.57 17.55
C GLU A 423 32.52 -0.85 16.69
N LEU A 424 31.92 -2.04 16.80
CA LEU A 424 30.67 -2.38 16.11
C LEU A 424 29.51 -1.46 16.53
N THR A 425 29.34 -1.25 17.84
CA THR A 425 28.27 -0.41 18.40
C THR A 425 28.34 0.99 17.82
N TRP A 426 29.55 1.55 17.79
CA TRP A 426 29.77 2.86 17.23
C TRP A 426 29.57 2.89 15.71
N MET A 427 30.12 1.94 14.95
CA MET A 427 29.97 1.90 13.49
C MET A 427 28.50 1.84 13.06
N LEU A 428 27.67 1.08 13.79
CA LEU A 428 26.23 1.01 13.55
C LEU A 428 25.53 2.33 13.86
N ALA A 429 25.87 2.97 14.99
CA ALA A 429 25.30 4.26 15.38
C ALA A 429 25.68 5.38 14.38
N ALA A 430 26.97 5.45 14.01
CA ALA A 430 27.49 6.41 13.04
C ALA A 430 26.91 6.19 11.64
N GLY A 431 26.82 4.95 11.18
CA GLY A 431 26.21 4.60 9.90
C GLY A 431 24.77 5.09 9.80
N GLY A 432 23.95 4.83 10.83
CA GLY A 432 22.56 5.31 10.88
C GLY A 432 22.44 6.83 10.88
N GLN A 433 23.28 7.52 11.66
CA GLN A 433 23.29 8.99 11.75
C GLN A 433 23.73 9.65 10.43
N ILE A 434 24.73 9.12 9.74
CA ILE A 434 25.21 9.65 8.46
C ILE A 434 24.12 9.51 7.39
N VAL A 435 23.46 8.35 7.31
CA VAL A 435 22.34 8.14 6.38
C VAL A 435 21.19 9.10 6.68
N PHE A 436 20.83 9.25 7.96
CA PHE A 436 19.83 10.22 8.40
C PHE A 436 20.18 11.64 7.92
N LEU A 437 21.41 12.10 8.17
CA LEU A 437 21.85 13.45 7.82
C LEU A 437 21.76 13.71 6.30
N GLY A 438 22.16 12.74 5.48
CA GLY A 438 22.06 12.82 4.03
C GLY A 438 20.60 12.97 3.55
N ILE A 439 19.69 12.15 4.07
CA ILE A 439 18.27 12.20 3.69
C ILE A 439 17.58 13.46 4.25
N TRP A 440 17.93 13.86 5.48
CA TRP A 440 17.44 15.09 6.11
C TRP A 440 17.83 16.32 5.31
N ALA A 441 19.10 16.41 4.86
CA ALA A 441 19.59 17.51 4.03
C ALA A 441 18.82 17.61 2.70
N LEU A 442 18.54 16.46 2.06
CA LEU A 442 17.75 16.38 0.82
C LEU A 442 16.27 16.76 1.05
N SER A 443 15.71 16.39 2.20
CA SER A 443 14.29 16.59 2.53
C SER A 443 13.96 18.00 3.00
N ARG A 444 14.97 18.76 3.49
CA ARG A 444 14.80 20.11 4.03
C ARG A 444 14.10 21.08 3.08
N ARG A 445 14.37 21.01 1.76
CA ARG A 445 13.72 21.88 0.76
C ARG A 445 12.23 21.58 0.60
N THR A 446 11.83 20.31 0.64
CA THR A 446 10.42 19.92 0.51
C THR A 446 9.65 20.21 1.80
N GLY A 447 10.25 19.94 2.97
CA GLY A 447 9.61 20.15 4.27
C GLY A 447 9.28 21.62 4.59
N GLN A 448 9.93 22.59 3.95
CA GLN A 448 9.59 24.02 4.10
C GLN A 448 8.18 24.36 3.58
N HIS A 449 7.64 23.56 2.66
CA HIS A 449 6.29 23.75 2.12
C HIS A 449 5.19 23.10 2.98
N LEU A 450 5.53 22.46 4.11
CA LEU A 450 4.55 21.82 4.99
C LEU A 450 3.55 22.82 5.57
N GLY A 451 3.96 24.08 5.78
CA GLY A 451 3.07 25.15 6.24
C GLY A 451 2.00 25.57 5.22
N ASP A 452 2.20 25.25 3.94
CA ASP A 452 1.21 25.53 2.88
C ASP A 452 0.15 24.42 2.75
N VAL A 453 0.31 23.32 3.50
CA VAL A 453 -0.54 22.14 3.41
C VAL A 453 -1.54 22.15 4.55
N SER A 454 -2.84 22.15 4.23
CA SER A 454 -3.87 22.02 5.25
C SER A 454 -4.16 20.55 5.55
N PHE A 455 -4.12 20.21 6.84
CA PHE A 455 -4.52 18.91 7.35
C PHE A 455 -5.83 19.06 8.13
N ASP A 456 -6.92 18.55 7.58
CA ASP A 456 -8.19 18.48 8.31
C ASP A 456 -8.29 17.14 9.04
N ALA A 457 -7.98 17.17 10.33
CA ALA A 457 -8.08 16.01 11.21
C ALA A 457 -9.47 15.84 11.84
N MET A 458 -10.39 16.78 11.66
CA MET A 458 -11.79 16.71 12.12
C MET A 458 -12.77 16.37 11.00
N ALA A 459 -12.34 16.39 9.74
CA ALA A 459 -13.12 16.05 8.54
C ALA A 459 -13.99 14.80 8.74
N SER A 460 -13.42 13.72 9.28
CA SER A 460 -14.16 12.47 9.52
C SER A 460 -15.36 12.64 10.45
N GLN A 461 -15.17 13.36 11.55
CA GLN A 461 -16.21 13.53 12.57
C GLN A 461 -17.29 14.48 12.09
N ASN A 462 -16.88 15.56 11.41
CA ASN A 462 -17.79 16.50 10.78
C ASN A 462 -18.62 15.78 9.69
N ARG A 463 -17.99 14.92 8.88
CA ARG A 463 -18.67 14.10 7.87
C ARG A 463 -19.68 13.14 8.49
N ILE A 464 -19.36 12.42 9.56
CA ILE A 464 -20.33 11.53 10.23
C ILE A 464 -21.55 12.31 10.74
N LYS A 465 -21.35 13.54 11.26
CA LYS A 465 -22.45 14.41 11.68
C LYS A 465 -23.30 14.88 10.50
N LEU A 466 -22.67 15.23 9.37
CA LEU A 466 -23.34 15.66 8.14
C LEU A 466 -24.04 14.50 7.43
N GLU A 467 -23.51 13.28 7.50
CA GLU A 467 -24.15 12.07 6.98
C GLU A 467 -25.51 11.82 7.66
N ALA A 468 -25.60 12.07 8.97
CA ALA A 468 -26.89 11.99 9.68
C ALA A 468 -27.92 13.00 9.16
N MET A 469 -27.47 14.09 8.55
CA MET A 469 -28.31 15.13 7.93
C MET A 469 -28.39 15.01 6.40
N GLU A 470 -27.73 14.02 5.79
CA GLU A 470 -27.61 13.85 4.33
C GLU A 470 -28.99 13.76 3.65
N SER A 471 -29.91 13.02 4.28
CA SER A 471 -31.29 12.86 3.81
C SER A 471 -32.13 14.14 3.88
N MET A 472 -31.73 15.12 4.70
CA MET A 472 -32.37 16.43 4.80
C MET A 472 -31.75 17.44 3.82
N ILE A 473 -30.44 17.33 3.55
CA ILE A 473 -29.69 18.22 2.66
C ILE A 473 -29.97 17.91 1.18
N TYR A 474 -29.93 16.62 0.78
CA TYR A 474 -30.10 16.19 -0.62
C TYR A 474 -31.47 15.52 -0.86
N ARG A 475 -32.50 15.99 -0.17
CA ARG A 475 -33.86 15.45 -0.23
C ARG A 475 -34.34 15.34 -1.69
N GLU A 476 -34.87 14.16 -2.06
CA GLU A 476 -35.66 13.86 -3.29
C GLU A 476 -34.95 13.53 -4.62
N ASP A 477 -33.61 13.51 -4.72
CA ASP A 477 -32.96 13.11 -5.98
C ASP A 477 -32.79 11.58 -6.14
N GLU A 478 -33.13 11.04 -7.32
CA GLU A 478 -32.86 9.64 -7.66
C GLU A 478 -31.35 9.33 -7.58
N ALA A 479 -31.00 8.15 -7.04
CA ALA A 479 -29.62 7.71 -6.93
C ALA A 479 -28.95 7.58 -8.32
N THR A 480 -27.71 8.07 -8.47
CA THR A 480 -26.98 8.04 -9.75
C THR A 480 -26.88 6.62 -10.33
N ALA A 481 -26.71 5.60 -9.47
CA ALA A 481 -26.74 4.20 -9.88
C ALA A 481 -28.07 3.78 -10.54
N LYS A 482 -29.20 4.30 -10.06
CA LYS A 482 -30.53 4.01 -10.62
C LYS A 482 -30.71 4.65 -12.00
N LEU A 483 -30.26 5.89 -12.17
CA LEU A 483 -30.27 6.59 -13.47
C LEU A 483 -29.47 5.81 -14.53
N ILE A 484 -28.25 5.41 -14.18
CA ILE A 484 -27.39 4.63 -15.08
C ILE A 484 -27.96 3.23 -15.35
N LYS A 485 -28.51 2.56 -14.33
CA LYS A 485 -29.24 1.30 -14.51
C LYS A 485 -30.41 1.42 -15.50
N ASN A 486 -31.05 2.57 -15.56
CA ASN A 486 -32.18 2.82 -16.46
C ASN A 486 -31.76 3.32 -17.86
N ASP A 487 -30.48 3.59 -18.09
CA ASP A 487 -29.91 4.23 -19.30
C ASP A 487 -30.20 5.73 -19.43
N ASP A 488 -30.48 6.41 -18.32
CA ASP A 488 -30.71 7.86 -18.26
C ASP A 488 -29.41 8.62 -17.94
N TRP A 489 -28.55 8.70 -18.95
CA TRP A 489 -27.25 9.37 -18.85
C TRP A 489 -27.37 10.89 -18.77
N SER A 490 -28.38 11.50 -19.40
CA SER A 490 -28.47 12.95 -19.48
C SER A 490 -28.76 13.56 -18.12
N THR A 491 -29.77 13.03 -17.41
CA THR A 491 -30.08 13.45 -16.04
C THR A 491 -28.95 13.11 -15.07
N ALA A 492 -28.25 11.99 -15.26
CA ALA A 492 -27.11 11.64 -14.41
C ALA A 492 -25.92 12.61 -14.57
N LEU A 493 -25.64 13.07 -15.79
CA LEU A 493 -24.59 14.06 -16.06
C LEU A 493 -24.97 15.47 -15.60
N GLU A 494 -26.22 15.87 -15.76
CA GLU A 494 -26.73 17.13 -15.19
C GLU A 494 -26.62 17.15 -13.66
N LYS A 495 -26.95 16.04 -13.01
CA LYS A 495 -26.76 15.88 -11.57
C LYS A 495 -25.29 16.00 -11.17
N MET A 496 -24.39 15.38 -11.94
CA MET A 496 -22.96 15.50 -11.69
C MET A 496 -22.49 16.95 -11.83
N GLU A 497 -22.93 17.67 -12.85
CA GLU A 497 -22.57 19.08 -13.06
C GLU A 497 -23.02 19.98 -11.90
N ARG A 498 -24.26 19.81 -11.42
CA ARG A 498 -24.75 20.51 -10.22
C ARG A 498 -23.86 20.29 -9.00
N LEU A 499 -23.34 19.07 -8.80
CA LEU A 499 -22.42 18.77 -7.70
C LEU A 499 -21.04 19.44 -7.84
N TYR A 500 -20.68 19.94 -9.03
CA TYR A 500 -19.45 20.69 -9.26
C TYR A 500 -19.66 22.21 -9.15
N GLU A 501 -20.87 22.70 -9.42
CA GLU A 501 -21.26 24.11 -9.32
C GLU A 501 -21.58 24.54 -7.88
N ASP A 502 -21.97 23.60 -7.01
CA ASP A 502 -22.35 23.88 -5.62
C ASP A 502 -21.13 24.28 -4.77
N HIS A 503 -20.82 25.58 -4.74
CA HIS A 503 -19.84 26.20 -3.83
C HIS A 503 -20.43 26.38 -2.42
N GLY A 504 -20.89 25.28 -1.80
CA GLY A 504 -21.39 25.30 -0.43
C GLY A 504 -20.34 25.82 0.58
N GLU A 505 -20.81 26.22 1.76
CA GLU A 505 -19.94 26.56 2.91
C GLU A 505 -18.84 25.51 3.12
N GLU A 506 -17.66 25.89 3.62
CA GLU A 506 -16.54 24.97 3.91
C GLU A 506 -16.98 23.72 4.72
N ALA A 507 -18.04 23.84 5.51
CA ALA A 507 -18.65 22.73 6.24
C ALA A 507 -19.32 21.66 5.35
N VAL A 508 -19.88 22.02 4.19
CA VAL A 508 -20.59 21.12 3.26
C VAL A 508 -19.64 20.52 2.20
N GLU A 509 -18.47 21.12 2.01
CA GLU A 509 -17.45 20.69 1.03
C GLU A 509 -17.09 19.19 1.19
N GLY A 510 -16.99 18.71 2.43
CA GLY A 510 -16.66 17.32 2.72
C GLY A 510 -17.75 16.30 2.35
N LEU A 511 -19.03 16.70 2.29
CA LEU A 511 -20.16 15.85 1.87
C LEU A 511 -20.37 15.94 0.35
N ALA A 512 -20.27 17.15 -0.22
CA ALA A 512 -20.29 17.37 -1.65
C ALA A 512 -19.17 16.60 -2.36
N LEU A 513 -17.96 16.57 -1.78
CA LEU A 513 -16.83 15.77 -2.27
C LEU A 513 -17.18 14.27 -2.33
N VAL A 514 -17.83 13.73 -1.30
CA VAL A 514 -18.23 12.31 -1.27
C VAL A 514 -19.23 12.02 -2.37
N LYS A 515 -20.27 12.85 -2.52
CA LYS A 515 -21.31 12.68 -3.56
C LYS A 515 -20.75 12.82 -4.96
N ARG A 516 -19.87 13.80 -5.17
CA ARG A 516 -19.15 13.99 -6.44
C ARG A 516 -18.29 12.76 -6.76
N THR A 517 -17.56 12.24 -5.78
CA THR A 517 -16.72 11.04 -5.94
C THR A 517 -17.59 9.81 -6.23
N GLU A 518 -18.72 9.64 -5.55
CA GLU A 518 -19.70 8.57 -5.79
C GLU A 518 -20.25 8.61 -7.21
N ALA A 519 -20.74 9.78 -7.64
CA ALA A 519 -21.31 9.98 -8.97
C ALA A 519 -20.25 9.73 -10.05
N SER A 520 -19.05 10.27 -9.88
CA SER A 520 -17.93 10.07 -10.81
C SER A 520 -17.56 8.59 -10.93
N MET A 521 -17.47 7.87 -9.80
CA MET A 521 -17.17 6.45 -9.77
C MET A 521 -18.21 5.64 -10.56
N ILE A 522 -19.49 5.90 -10.32
CA ILE A 522 -20.62 5.22 -10.99
C ILE A 522 -20.63 5.52 -12.50
N LEU A 523 -20.45 6.78 -12.88
CA LEU A 523 -20.47 7.22 -14.29
C LEU A 523 -19.30 6.64 -15.08
N LEU A 524 -18.08 6.67 -14.52
CA LEU A 524 -16.91 6.06 -15.14
C LEU A 524 -17.05 4.55 -15.29
N THR A 525 -17.64 3.89 -14.28
CA THR A 525 -17.94 2.45 -14.31
C THR A 525 -18.96 2.13 -15.40
N GLY A 526 -20.05 2.89 -15.51
CA GLY A 526 -21.07 2.69 -16.55
C GLY A 526 -20.53 2.91 -17.97
N LEU A 527 -19.57 3.83 -18.14
CA LEU A 527 -18.93 4.10 -19.44
C LEU A 527 -17.87 3.03 -19.79
N GLY A 528 -17.46 2.20 -18.83
CA GLY A 528 -16.38 1.21 -19.01
C GLY A 528 -14.97 1.80 -18.95
N ASN A 529 -14.81 2.99 -18.36
CA ASN A 529 -13.50 3.62 -18.13
C ASN A 529 -12.89 3.11 -16.82
N TRP A 530 -12.44 1.85 -16.88
CA TRP A 530 -12.05 1.06 -15.72
C TRP A 530 -10.84 1.62 -14.98
N ASP A 531 -9.83 2.14 -15.68
CA ASP A 531 -8.62 2.69 -15.05
C ASP A 531 -8.95 3.93 -14.18
N GLN A 532 -9.78 4.84 -14.67
CA GLN A 532 -10.22 6.00 -13.87
C GLN A 532 -11.24 5.61 -12.80
N ALA A 533 -12.15 4.67 -13.11
CA ALA A 533 -13.08 4.15 -12.12
C ALA A 533 -12.37 3.53 -10.92
N GLU A 534 -11.22 2.86 -11.13
CA GLU A 534 -10.38 2.34 -10.05
C GLU A 534 -9.91 3.46 -9.10
N GLU A 535 -9.29 4.50 -9.66
CA GLU A 535 -8.73 5.60 -8.87
C GLU A 535 -9.81 6.33 -8.07
N VAL A 536 -10.96 6.58 -8.69
CA VAL A 536 -12.09 7.22 -8.01
C VAL A 536 -12.72 6.29 -6.97
N ALA A 537 -12.81 4.98 -7.24
CA ALA A 537 -13.33 4.00 -6.28
C ALA A 537 -12.42 3.85 -5.05
N LEU A 538 -11.09 3.90 -5.23
CA LEU A 538 -10.13 3.93 -4.11
C LEU A 538 -10.29 5.19 -3.25
N SER A 539 -10.46 6.35 -3.90
CA SER A 539 -10.72 7.60 -3.19
C SER A 539 -12.07 7.57 -2.46
N TYR A 540 -13.11 7.02 -3.07
CA TYR A 540 -14.41 6.85 -2.41
C TYR A 540 -14.34 5.88 -1.23
N LEU A 541 -13.62 4.76 -1.39
CA LEU A 541 -13.39 3.76 -0.35
C LEU A 541 -12.58 4.34 0.82
N ALA A 542 -11.65 5.26 0.54
CA ALA A 542 -11.04 6.06 1.58
C ALA A 542 -12.13 6.90 2.26
N LEU A 543 -12.87 7.74 1.54
CA LEU A 543 -13.80 8.71 2.12
C LEU A 543 -14.94 8.10 2.97
N LYS A 544 -15.57 6.99 2.54
CA LYS A 544 -16.71 6.31 3.20
C LYS A 544 -16.34 4.91 3.71
N THR A 545 -16.94 4.50 4.83
CA THR A 545 -16.83 3.14 5.39
C THR A 545 -18.22 2.47 5.48
N GLY A 546 -18.26 1.15 5.72
CA GLY A 546 -19.50 0.40 5.91
C GLY A 546 -20.21 -0.04 4.61
N ARG A 547 -21.55 -0.11 4.63
CA ARG A 547 -22.36 -0.70 3.55
C ARG A 547 -22.31 0.09 2.24
N THR A 548 -22.19 1.42 2.31
CA THR A 548 -22.01 2.28 1.14
C THR A 548 -20.66 2.03 0.43
N ALA A 549 -19.66 1.54 1.15
CA ALA A 549 -18.37 1.17 0.58
C ALA A 549 -18.39 -0.19 -0.14
N GLU A 550 -19.43 -1.03 0.04
CA GLU A 550 -19.55 -2.32 -0.65
C GLU A 550 -19.62 -2.15 -2.16
N ILE A 551 -20.33 -1.11 -2.64
CA ILE A 551 -20.40 -0.78 -4.07
C ILE A 551 -19.00 -0.49 -4.61
N ALA A 552 -18.20 0.32 -3.89
CA ALA A 552 -16.83 0.62 -4.31
C ALA A 552 -15.93 -0.62 -4.32
N ARG A 553 -16.06 -1.52 -3.33
CA ARG A 553 -15.33 -2.81 -3.35
C ARG A 553 -15.77 -3.72 -4.51
N GLY A 554 -17.07 -3.73 -4.82
CA GLY A 554 -17.62 -4.42 -5.98
C GLY A 554 -17.06 -3.88 -7.29
N ILE A 555 -17.00 -2.55 -7.42
CA ILE A 555 -16.41 -1.86 -8.58
C ILE A 555 -14.93 -2.19 -8.66
N LEU A 556 -14.13 -2.05 -7.60
CA LEU A 556 -12.70 -2.39 -7.60
C LEU A 556 -12.44 -3.84 -8.01
N SER A 557 -13.26 -4.78 -7.55
CA SER A 557 -13.16 -6.20 -7.93
C SER A 557 -13.46 -6.40 -9.42
N THR A 558 -14.48 -5.73 -9.93
CA THR A 558 -14.92 -5.77 -11.32
C THR A 558 -13.91 -5.11 -12.25
N THR A 559 -13.35 -3.98 -11.83
CA THR A 559 -12.27 -3.26 -12.51
C THR A 559 -11.05 -4.13 -12.71
N SER A 560 -10.59 -4.84 -11.66
CA SER A 560 -9.47 -5.79 -11.79
C SER A 560 -9.76 -6.90 -12.80
N LEU A 561 -10.99 -7.43 -12.82
CA LEU A 561 -11.41 -8.43 -13.81
C LEU A 561 -11.47 -7.87 -15.23
N ALA A 562 -11.97 -6.64 -15.40
CA ALA A 562 -12.04 -5.95 -16.68
C ALA A 562 -10.63 -5.66 -17.25
N GLN A 563 -9.69 -5.29 -16.38
CA GLN A 563 -8.28 -5.05 -16.70
C GLN A 563 -7.45 -6.34 -16.84
N ARG A 564 -8.07 -7.51 -16.65
CA ARG A 564 -7.44 -8.84 -16.71
C ARG A 564 -6.39 -9.10 -15.62
N ASP A 565 -6.43 -8.35 -14.52
CA ASP A 565 -5.59 -8.60 -13.34
C ASP A 565 -6.33 -9.51 -12.34
N VAL A 566 -6.40 -10.81 -12.68
CA VAL A 566 -7.08 -11.81 -11.86
C VAL A 566 -6.42 -11.96 -10.48
N GLN A 567 -5.09 -11.76 -10.41
CA GLN A 567 -4.34 -11.87 -9.16
C GLN A 567 -4.72 -10.77 -8.17
N GLU A 568 -5.07 -9.57 -8.65
CA GLU A 568 -5.62 -8.48 -7.84
C GLU A 568 -7.13 -8.65 -7.56
N ALA A 569 -7.89 -9.23 -8.49
CA ALA A 569 -9.33 -9.48 -8.30
C ALA A 569 -9.61 -10.46 -7.15
N ILE A 570 -8.81 -11.53 -7.01
CA ILE A 570 -8.99 -12.56 -5.98
C ILE A 570 -9.04 -12.00 -4.54
N PRO A 571 -8.04 -11.22 -4.06
CA PRO A 571 -8.09 -10.64 -2.72
C PRO A 571 -9.24 -9.63 -2.56
N ARG A 572 -9.57 -8.83 -3.59
CA ARG A 572 -10.70 -7.89 -3.55
C ARG A 572 -12.05 -8.59 -3.38
N ILE A 573 -12.29 -9.66 -4.13
CA ILE A 573 -13.53 -10.46 -4.08
C ILE A 573 -13.69 -11.18 -2.74
N LYS A 574 -12.58 -11.53 -2.06
CA LYS A 574 -12.63 -12.13 -0.71
C LYS A 574 -13.18 -11.18 0.35
N LEU A 575 -13.14 -9.87 0.12
CA LEU A 575 -13.69 -8.84 1.01
C LEU A 575 -15.19 -8.62 0.81
N LEU A 576 -15.79 -9.22 -0.22
CA LEU A 576 -17.21 -9.08 -0.54
C LEU A 576 -18.06 -10.18 0.13
N PRO A 577 -19.36 -9.91 0.41
CA PRO A 577 -20.28 -10.89 0.98
C PRO A 577 -20.41 -12.14 0.11
N LYS A 578 -20.28 -13.34 0.69
CA LYS A 578 -20.32 -14.61 -0.08
C LYS A 578 -21.71 -14.96 -0.60
N GLU A 579 -22.76 -14.48 0.05
CA GLU A 579 -24.16 -14.83 -0.22
C GLU A 579 -24.78 -13.96 -1.32
N ASP A 580 -24.06 -12.94 -1.80
CA ASP A 580 -24.54 -12.04 -2.86
C ASP A 580 -24.35 -12.68 -4.25
N ILE A 581 -25.41 -12.63 -5.06
CA ILE A 581 -25.42 -13.12 -6.43
C ILE A 581 -24.42 -12.37 -7.33
N GLU A 582 -24.21 -11.07 -7.12
CA GLU A 582 -23.24 -10.30 -7.91
C GLU A 582 -21.83 -10.82 -7.64
N VAL A 583 -21.52 -11.07 -6.36
CA VAL A 583 -20.24 -11.63 -5.93
C VAL A 583 -20.05 -13.06 -6.44
N ALA A 584 -21.10 -13.86 -6.46
CA ALA A 584 -21.09 -15.19 -7.07
C ALA A 584 -20.70 -15.13 -8.56
N ARG A 585 -21.27 -14.19 -9.33
CA ARG A 585 -20.88 -13.95 -10.73
C ARG A 585 -19.42 -13.52 -10.85
N LEU A 586 -18.93 -12.59 -10.02
CA LEU A 586 -17.51 -12.17 -10.04
C LEU A 586 -16.55 -13.34 -9.77
N ARG A 587 -16.91 -14.26 -8.86
CA ARG A 587 -16.13 -15.49 -8.60
C ARG A 587 -16.15 -16.46 -9.77
N TRP A 588 -17.27 -16.55 -10.48
CA TRP A 588 -17.35 -17.31 -11.71
C TRP A 588 -16.48 -16.70 -12.81
N PHE A 589 -16.52 -15.38 -13.02
CA PHE A 589 -15.61 -14.70 -13.96
C PHE A 589 -14.13 -14.89 -13.60
N THR A 590 -13.79 -14.85 -12.32
CA THR A 590 -12.43 -15.15 -11.84
C THR A 590 -12.00 -16.55 -12.28
N SER A 591 -12.89 -17.54 -12.13
CA SER A 591 -12.63 -18.94 -12.53
C SER A 591 -12.61 -19.11 -14.05
N LEU A 592 -13.35 -18.29 -14.80
CA LEU A 592 -13.30 -18.28 -16.27
C LEU A 592 -11.96 -17.73 -16.79
N PHE A 593 -11.46 -16.65 -16.20
CA PHE A 593 -10.20 -16.02 -16.61
C PHE A 593 -8.97 -16.78 -16.10
N ASP A 594 -9.07 -17.43 -14.93
CA ASP A 594 -8.06 -18.34 -14.39
C ASP A 594 -8.71 -19.67 -13.95
N PRO A 595 -8.77 -20.67 -14.84
CA PRO A 595 -9.35 -21.98 -14.54
C PRO A 595 -8.63 -22.78 -13.44
N SER A 596 -7.47 -22.33 -12.95
CA SER A 596 -6.84 -22.93 -11.76
C SER A 596 -7.64 -22.68 -10.48
N GLN A 597 -8.43 -21.60 -10.46
CA GLN A 597 -9.32 -21.27 -9.35
C GLN A 597 -10.59 -22.11 -9.41
N LYS A 598 -10.81 -22.93 -8.39
CA LYS A 598 -12.02 -23.75 -8.29
C LYS A 598 -13.21 -22.94 -7.80
N LEU A 599 -14.35 -23.06 -8.48
CA LEU A 599 -15.62 -22.48 -8.05
C LEU A 599 -16.28 -23.38 -6.99
N PRO A 600 -16.52 -22.90 -5.75
CA PRO A 600 -17.19 -23.66 -4.69
C PRO A 600 -18.60 -24.12 -5.08
N GLN A 601 -19.03 -25.27 -4.54
CA GLN A 601 -20.32 -25.87 -4.88
C GLN A 601 -21.53 -24.98 -4.52
N ASP A 602 -21.48 -24.30 -3.37
CA ASP A 602 -22.55 -23.40 -2.91
C ASP A 602 -22.82 -22.28 -3.94
N ILE A 603 -21.74 -21.75 -4.52
CA ILE A 603 -21.79 -20.70 -5.53
C ILE A 603 -22.30 -21.24 -6.86
N ARG A 604 -21.91 -22.46 -7.24
CA ARG A 604 -22.45 -23.12 -8.43
C ARG A 604 -23.97 -23.27 -8.35
N MET A 605 -24.49 -23.69 -7.21
CA MET A 605 -25.94 -23.84 -7.01
C MET A 605 -26.67 -22.50 -7.15
N MET A 606 -26.11 -21.42 -6.60
CA MET A 606 -26.66 -20.07 -6.72
C MET A 606 -26.70 -19.60 -8.19
N LEU A 607 -25.63 -19.83 -8.95
CA LEU A 607 -25.52 -19.39 -10.34
C LEU A 607 -26.38 -20.20 -11.31
N ARG A 608 -26.74 -21.45 -10.97
CA ARG A 608 -27.57 -22.31 -11.82
C ARG A 608 -28.96 -21.78 -12.12
N MET A 609 -29.48 -20.94 -11.22
CA MET A 609 -30.80 -20.32 -11.37
C MET A 609 -30.72 -18.90 -11.92
N ASP A 610 -29.51 -18.35 -12.06
CA ASP A 610 -29.30 -16.97 -12.45
C ASP A 610 -29.40 -16.74 -13.97
N SER A 611 -30.28 -15.82 -14.37
CA SER A 611 -30.52 -15.56 -15.80
C SER A 611 -29.33 -14.89 -16.48
N VAL A 612 -28.60 -14.01 -15.77
CA VAL A 612 -27.44 -13.30 -16.33
C VAL A 612 -26.30 -14.27 -16.60
N THR A 613 -26.05 -15.19 -15.67
CA THR A 613 -25.07 -16.26 -15.86
C THR A 613 -25.44 -17.14 -17.06
N LYS A 614 -26.71 -17.53 -17.20
CA LYS A 614 -27.17 -18.32 -18.36
C LYS A 614 -26.97 -17.59 -19.70
N MET A 615 -27.21 -16.28 -19.74
CA MET A 615 -26.97 -15.48 -20.94
C MET A 615 -25.47 -15.42 -21.28
N ASN A 616 -24.60 -15.26 -20.27
CA ASN A 616 -23.15 -15.30 -20.47
C ASN A 616 -22.64 -16.68 -20.89
N VAL A 617 -23.16 -17.77 -20.30
CA VAL A 617 -22.83 -19.15 -20.72
C VAL A 617 -23.26 -19.38 -22.16
N SER A 618 -24.47 -18.92 -22.54
CA SER A 618 -24.94 -18.94 -23.93
C SER A 618 -24.00 -18.17 -24.86
N LEU A 619 -23.54 -16.98 -24.45
CA LEU A 619 -22.58 -16.19 -25.21
C LEU A 619 -21.25 -16.93 -25.42
N LEU A 620 -20.73 -17.62 -24.39
CA LEU A 620 -19.50 -18.39 -24.48
C LEU A 620 -19.63 -19.59 -25.44
N LYS A 621 -20.74 -20.34 -25.34
CA LYS A 621 -21.04 -21.46 -26.26
C LYS A 621 -21.14 -20.96 -27.70
N ARG A 622 -21.85 -19.86 -27.92
CA ARG A 622 -21.97 -19.20 -29.23
C ARG A 622 -20.66 -18.69 -29.79
N TYR A 623 -19.79 -18.13 -28.94
CA TYR A 623 -18.47 -17.72 -29.37
C TYR A 623 -17.65 -18.92 -29.81
N LYS A 624 -17.71 -20.05 -29.08
CA LYS A 624 -17.07 -21.29 -29.49
C LYS A 624 -17.60 -21.76 -30.85
N ASP A 625 -18.92 -21.84 -31.00
CA ASP A 625 -19.59 -22.38 -32.19
C ASP A 625 -19.59 -21.42 -33.39
N GLY A 626 -19.24 -20.13 -33.18
CA GLY A 626 -19.23 -19.12 -34.24
C GLY A 626 -20.61 -18.62 -34.65
N VAL A 627 -21.59 -18.69 -33.75
CA VAL A 627 -22.99 -18.34 -34.03
C VAL A 627 -23.35 -16.99 -33.38
N PRO A 628 -23.72 -15.95 -34.16
CA PRO A 628 -24.00 -14.63 -33.59
C PRO A 628 -25.32 -14.55 -32.80
N VAL A 629 -26.23 -15.52 -32.98
CA VAL A 629 -27.63 -15.47 -32.51
C VAL A 629 -27.86 -16.32 -31.27
N THR A 630 -28.53 -15.76 -30.24
CA THR A 630 -29.06 -16.54 -29.12
C THR A 630 -30.38 -17.22 -29.46
N SER A 631 -30.58 -18.42 -28.92
CA SER A 631 -31.88 -19.11 -28.92
C SER A 631 -32.81 -18.62 -27.80
N GLN A 632 -32.30 -17.84 -26.84
CA GLN A 632 -33.07 -17.33 -25.71
C GLN A 632 -33.86 -16.07 -26.09
N GLU A 633 -35.06 -15.90 -25.52
CA GLU A 633 -35.84 -14.68 -25.73
C GLU A 633 -35.23 -13.48 -25.01
N TRP A 634 -35.26 -12.31 -25.68
CA TRP A 634 -34.82 -11.05 -25.10
C TRP A 634 -35.80 -10.58 -24.03
N LYS A 635 -35.24 -10.14 -22.88
CA LYS A 635 -36.01 -9.59 -21.76
C LYS A 635 -35.73 -8.10 -21.65
N TYR A 636 -36.72 -7.33 -21.23
CA TYR A 636 -36.55 -5.89 -20.98
C TYR A 636 -36.15 -5.61 -19.54
N LYS A 637 -34.93 -6.02 -19.16
CA LYS A 637 -34.30 -5.66 -17.87
C LYS A 637 -33.00 -4.89 -18.12
N PRO A 638 -32.53 -4.08 -17.16
CA PRO A 638 -31.29 -3.31 -17.28
C PRO A 638 -30.08 -4.06 -17.82
N VAL A 639 -29.82 -5.27 -17.31
CA VAL A 639 -28.67 -6.10 -17.74
C VAL A 639 -28.89 -6.67 -19.14
N ASP A 640 -30.12 -7.09 -19.42
CA ASP A 640 -30.49 -7.67 -20.71
C ASP A 640 -30.38 -6.64 -21.85
N LYS A 641 -30.56 -5.34 -21.57
CA LYS A 641 -30.30 -4.26 -22.54
C LYS A 641 -28.88 -4.36 -23.13
N LEU A 642 -27.85 -4.56 -22.30
CA LEU A 642 -26.46 -4.71 -22.79
C LEU A 642 -26.27 -6.01 -23.59
N HIS A 643 -26.94 -7.10 -23.21
CA HIS A 643 -26.90 -8.35 -23.99
C HIS A 643 -27.51 -8.17 -25.38
N ILE A 644 -28.65 -7.49 -25.48
CA ILE A 644 -29.33 -7.20 -26.76
C ILE A 644 -28.42 -6.36 -27.66
N LEU A 645 -27.82 -5.29 -27.12
CA LEU A 645 -26.90 -4.42 -27.87
C LEU A 645 -25.71 -5.20 -28.42
N GLY A 646 -25.07 -6.05 -27.60
CA GLY A 646 -23.97 -6.90 -28.06
C GLY A 646 -24.39 -7.89 -29.13
N GLU A 647 -25.61 -8.42 -29.07
CA GLU A 647 -26.13 -9.31 -30.11
C GLU A 647 -26.37 -8.59 -31.42
N ILE A 648 -26.96 -7.40 -31.38
CA ILE A 648 -27.10 -6.53 -32.56
C ILE A 648 -25.71 -6.26 -33.16
N ALA A 649 -24.72 -5.91 -32.34
CA ALA A 649 -23.36 -5.68 -32.80
C ALA A 649 -22.72 -6.91 -33.48
N ARG A 650 -23.03 -8.11 -32.98
CA ARG A 650 -22.58 -9.39 -33.58
C ARG A 650 -23.29 -9.68 -34.90
N PHE A 651 -24.59 -9.43 -35.01
CA PHE A 651 -25.30 -9.51 -36.30
C PHE A 651 -24.67 -8.62 -37.36
N ARG A 652 -24.30 -7.39 -36.98
CA ARG A 652 -23.63 -6.45 -37.89
C ARG A 652 -22.28 -6.98 -38.38
N ILE A 653 -21.47 -7.58 -37.49
CA ILE A 653 -20.21 -8.24 -37.88
C ILE A 653 -20.46 -9.37 -38.90
N TRP A 654 -21.55 -10.12 -38.71
CA TRP A 654 -21.96 -11.19 -39.63
C TRP A 654 -22.65 -10.70 -40.92
N ASN A 655 -22.75 -9.39 -41.16
CA ASN A 655 -23.49 -8.78 -42.27
C ASN A 655 -24.98 -9.19 -42.28
N GLN A 656 -25.57 -9.37 -41.10
CA GLN A 656 -26.96 -9.76 -40.90
C GLN A 656 -27.77 -8.63 -40.24
N SER A 657 -27.45 -7.38 -40.58
CA SER A 657 -28.12 -6.19 -40.01
C SER A 657 -29.62 -6.16 -40.33
N ASP A 658 -30.03 -6.74 -41.46
CA ASP A 658 -31.44 -6.84 -41.83
C ASP A 658 -32.23 -7.71 -40.84
N ILE A 659 -31.72 -8.91 -40.57
CA ILE A 659 -32.32 -9.87 -39.64
C ILE A 659 -32.36 -9.26 -38.23
N ALA A 660 -31.30 -8.54 -37.84
CA ALA A 660 -31.23 -7.89 -36.54
C ALA A 660 -32.30 -6.80 -36.37
N LEU A 661 -32.55 -6.00 -37.41
CA LEU A 661 -33.54 -4.93 -37.37
C LEU A 661 -34.95 -5.50 -37.28
N ASP A 662 -35.28 -6.48 -38.10
CA ASP A 662 -36.59 -7.13 -38.08
C ASP A 662 -36.82 -7.82 -36.72
N LYS A 663 -35.79 -8.47 -36.17
CA LYS A 663 -35.85 -9.08 -34.82
C LYS A 663 -36.05 -8.02 -33.73
N LEU A 664 -35.40 -6.87 -33.82
CA LEU A 664 -35.54 -5.77 -32.87
C LEU A 664 -36.93 -5.16 -32.90
N GLU A 665 -37.44 -4.82 -34.09
CA GLU A 665 -38.76 -4.20 -34.23
C GLU A 665 -39.87 -5.18 -33.82
N ALA A 666 -39.80 -6.46 -34.25
CA ALA A 666 -40.76 -7.48 -33.83
C ALA A 666 -40.74 -7.73 -32.31
N TRP A 667 -39.57 -7.67 -31.67
CA TRP A 667 -39.46 -7.81 -30.22
C TRP A 667 -40.02 -6.59 -29.48
N VAL A 668 -39.74 -5.38 -29.96
CA VAL A 668 -40.27 -4.12 -29.41
C VAL A 668 -41.79 -4.11 -29.45
N ASP A 669 -42.37 -4.45 -30.60
CA ASP A 669 -43.83 -4.48 -30.80
C ASP A 669 -44.49 -5.55 -29.92
N ARG A 670 -43.88 -6.74 -29.80
CA ARG A 670 -44.41 -7.84 -28.98
C ARG A 670 -44.40 -7.53 -27.48
N ASN A 671 -43.41 -6.77 -27.00
CA ASN A 671 -43.20 -6.53 -25.58
C ASN A 671 -43.58 -5.11 -25.13
N ASP A 672 -44.18 -4.31 -26.01
CA ASP A 672 -44.57 -2.91 -25.76
C ASP A 672 -43.43 -2.07 -25.19
N VAL A 673 -42.25 -2.17 -25.81
CA VAL A 673 -41.03 -1.52 -25.31
C VAL A 673 -40.99 -0.06 -25.75
N ASP A 674 -41.01 0.85 -24.78
CA ASP A 674 -40.81 2.28 -25.00
C ASP A 674 -39.34 2.59 -25.35
N LEU A 675 -39.03 2.57 -26.65
CA LEU A 675 -37.69 2.90 -27.17
C LEU A 675 -37.30 4.36 -26.92
N ALA A 676 -38.22 5.29 -26.66
CA ALA A 676 -37.87 6.68 -26.35
C ALA A 676 -37.16 6.80 -25.00
N LYS A 677 -37.43 5.87 -24.08
CA LYS A 677 -36.74 5.74 -22.78
C LYS A 677 -35.48 4.88 -22.83
N TRP A 678 -35.06 4.45 -24.01
CA TRP A 678 -33.84 3.65 -24.18
C TRP A 678 -32.95 4.22 -25.30
N PRO A 679 -32.21 5.32 -25.02
CA PRO A 679 -31.41 6.02 -26.03
C PRO A 679 -30.29 5.15 -26.62
N HIS A 680 -29.69 4.25 -25.83
CA HIS A 680 -28.70 3.30 -26.35
C HIS A 680 -29.33 2.30 -27.33
N GLY A 681 -30.57 1.86 -27.08
CA GLY A 681 -31.35 1.06 -28.02
C GLY A 681 -31.67 1.79 -29.33
N GLN A 682 -32.03 3.07 -29.26
CA GLN A 682 -32.20 3.92 -30.45
C GLN A 682 -30.89 4.10 -31.23
N THR A 683 -29.76 4.18 -30.52
CA THR A 683 -28.42 4.19 -31.15
C THR A 683 -28.20 2.91 -31.95
N ALA A 684 -28.50 1.74 -31.39
CA ALA A 684 -28.40 0.46 -32.10
C ALA A 684 -29.36 0.39 -33.30
N ARG A 685 -30.60 0.83 -33.14
CA ARG A 685 -31.59 0.88 -34.23
C ARG A 685 -31.15 1.80 -35.36
N ALA A 686 -30.61 2.98 -35.05
CA ALA A 686 -30.08 3.91 -36.05
C ALA A 686 -28.90 3.32 -36.81
N LEU A 687 -28.00 2.59 -36.14
CA LEU A 687 -26.88 1.89 -36.78
C LEU A 687 -27.36 0.81 -37.77
N LEU A 688 -28.41 0.07 -37.42
CA LEU A 688 -29.01 -0.92 -38.33
C LEU A 688 -29.63 -0.27 -39.57
N TYR A 689 -30.30 0.87 -39.42
CA TYR A 689 -30.80 1.64 -40.57
C TYR A 689 -29.67 2.20 -41.44
N ILE A 690 -28.54 2.61 -40.85
CA ILE A 690 -27.35 3.04 -41.60
C ILE A 690 -26.81 1.88 -42.44
N ASP A 691 -26.72 0.68 -41.87
CA ASP A 691 -26.25 -0.51 -42.58
C ASP A 691 -27.16 -0.88 -43.77
N ARG A 692 -28.48 -0.60 -43.67
CA ARG A 692 -29.46 -0.71 -44.77
C ARG A 692 -29.37 0.40 -45.83
N GLY A 693 -28.48 1.38 -45.65
CA GLY A 693 -28.39 2.56 -46.53
C GLY A 693 -29.47 3.63 -46.27
N MET A 694 -30.32 3.46 -45.26
CA MET A 694 -31.40 4.39 -44.90
C MET A 694 -30.91 5.53 -43.98
N ILE A 695 -29.90 6.27 -44.44
CA ILE A 695 -29.20 7.29 -43.64
C ILE A 695 -30.15 8.42 -43.19
N ALA A 696 -31.11 8.82 -44.02
CA ALA A 696 -32.07 9.87 -43.68
C ALA A 696 -32.96 9.47 -42.49
N THR A 697 -33.45 8.23 -42.47
CA THR A 697 -34.25 7.67 -41.37
C THR A 697 -33.43 7.57 -40.09
N ALA A 698 -32.21 7.03 -40.18
CA ALA A 698 -31.30 6.96 -39.05
C ALA A 698 -31.00 8.36 -38.46
N THR A 699 -30.73 9.34 -39.33
CA THR A 699 -30.48 10.73 -38.92
C THR A 699 -31.70 11.35 -38.23
N LYS A 700 -32.92 11.06 -38.70
CA LYS A 700 -34.16 11.52 -38.05
C LYS A 700 -34.30 10.94 -36.65
N ILE A 701 -34.06 9.64 -36.48
CA ILE A 701 -34.10 8.96 -35.17
C ILE A 701 -33.07 9.59 -34.22
N VAL A 702 -31.83 9.76 -34.66
CA VAL A 702 -30.77 10.38 -33.83
C VAL A 702 -31.12 11.82 -33.46
N LYS A 703 -31.58 12.65 -34.42
CA LYS A 703 -32.00 14.03 -34.15
C LYS A 703 -33.15 14.13 -33.16
N GLN A 704 -34.13 13.23 -33.24
CA GLN A 704 -35.26 13.20 -32.30
C GLN A 704 -34.77 12.78 -30.91
N THR A 705 -34.02 11.67 -30.81
CA THR A 705 -33.53 11.15 -29.54
C THR A 705 -32.57 12.13 -28.84
N MET A 706 -31.75 12.88 -29.60
CA MET A 706 -30.85 13.90 -29.07
C MET A 706 -31.57 15.11 -28.47
N LYS A 707 -32.84 15.37 -28.82
CA LYS A 707 -33.62 16.44 -28.17
C LYS A 707 -33.98 16.07 -26.73
N ASP A 708 -34.32 14.82 -26.52
CA ASP A 708 -34.75 14.30 -25.22
C ASP A 708 -33.53 13.90 -24.35
N HIS A 709 -32.47 13.40 -24.99
CA HIS A 709 -31.27 12.85 -24.32
C HIS A 709 -29.96 13.43 -24.88
N PRO A 710 -29.72 14.75 -24.77
CA PRO A 710 -28.62 15.43 -25.47
C PRO A 710 -27.20 15.02 -25.01
N ARG A 711 -27.08 14.47 -23.80
CA ARG A 711 -25.77 14.18 -23.16
C ARG A 711 -25.44 12.69 -23.10
N HIS A 712 -26.28 11.82 -23.65
CA HIS A 712 -26.03 10.38 -23.63
C HIS A 712 -24.74 10.03 -24.43
N PRO A 713 -23.69 9.41 -23.81
CA PRO A 713 -22.36 9.27 -24.43
C PRO A 713 -22.35 8.54 -25.78
N HIS A 714 -23.07 7.42 -25.89
CA HIS A 714 -23.12 6.60 -27.11
C HIS A 714 -23.88 7.31 -28.25
N LEU A 715 -25.10 7.77 -27.97
CA LEU A 715 -25.93 8.53 -28.92
C LEU A 715 -25.21 9.79 -29.41
N ARG A 716 -24.60 10.54 -28.48
CA ARG A 716 -23.83 11.74 -28.80
C ARG A 716 -22.65 11.44 -29.71
N ARG A 717 -21.93 10.33 -29.49
CA ARG A 717 -20.82 9.95 -30.38
C ARG A 717 -21.31 9.63 -31.79
N LEU A 718 -22.43 8.91 -31.92
CA LEU A 718 -23.07 8.67 -33.21
C LEU A 718 -23.50 9.98 -33.90
N ALA A 719 -24.08 10.91 -33.14
CA ALA A 719 -24.46 12.23 -33.65
C ALA A 719 -23.25 13.02 -34.18
N ILE A 720 -22.12 12.99 -33.47
CA ILE A 720 -20.86 13.62 -33.94
C ILE A 720 -20.39 12.99 -35.25
N TYR A 721 -20.43 11.66 -35.39
CA TYR A 721 -20.05 11.02 -36.65
C TYR A 721 -20.96 11.44 -37.82
N LEU A 722 -22.27 11.52 -37.60
CA LEU A 722 -23.22 11.99 -38.61
C LEU A 722 -23.01 13.49 -38.94
N ALA A 723 -22.62 14.30 -37.96
CA ALA A 723 -22.30 15.70 -38.15
C ALA A 723 -21.05 15.89 -39.02
N TYR A 724 -19.99 15.12 -38.79
CA TYR A 724 -18.79 15.15 -39.64
C TYR A 724 -19.06 14.70 -41.09
N GLN A 725 -20.13 13.93 -41.31
CA GLN A 725 -20.61 13.57 -42.66
C GLN A 725 -21.58 14.61 -43.27
N GLY A 726 -21.77 15.77 -42.61
CA GLY A 726 -22.68 16.83 -43.05
C GLY A 726 -24.17 16.46 -42.99
N LYS A 727 -24.55 15.46 -42.19
CA LYS A 727 -25.95 14.99 -42.08
C LYS A 727 -26.74 15.69 -40.97
N MET A 728 -26.04 16.27 -39.99
CA MET A 728 -26.64 17.01 -38.88
C MET A 728 -25.67 18.03 -38.28
N ASP A 729 -26.16 18.89 -37.40
CA ASP A 729 -25.33 19.87 -36.69
C ASP A 729 -24.49 19.19 -35.61
N LEU A 730 -23.31 19.75 -35.35
CA LEU A 730 -22.40 19.24 -34.33
C LEU A 730 -23.00 19.49 -32.92
N PRO A 731 -23.11 18.46 -32.06
CA PRO A 731 -23.60 18.63 -30.70
C PRO A 731 -22.69 19.55 -29.85
N VAL A 732 -23.28 20.39 -28.99
CA VAL A 732 -22.56 21.31 -28.06
C VAL A 732 -21.58 20.55 -27.18
N SER A 733 -20.37 21.05 -26.93
CA SER A 733 -19.34 20.36 -26.11
C SER A 733 -19.85 19.89 -24.74
N GLU A 734 -19.41 18.71 -24.30
CA GLU A 734 -19.81 18.12 -23.01
C GLU A 734 -18.88 18.63 -21.88
N PRO A 735 -19.39 19.41 -20.90
CA PRO A 735 -18.57 20.06 -19.89
C PRO A 735 -17.93 19.09 -18.88
N THR A 736 -18.55 17.93 -18.63
CA THR A 736 -18.04 16.97 -17.63
C THR A 736 -16.79 16.20 -18.08
N GLY A 737 -16.46 16.21 -19.37
CA GLY A 737 -15.34 15.45 -19.94
C GLY A 737 -15.56 13.92 -19.99
N LEU A 738 -16.76 13.44 -19.67
CA LEU A 738 -17.20 12.05 -19.81
C LEU A 738 -17.57 11.74 -21.28
N ILE A 739 -16.54 11.77 -22.12
CA ILE A 739 -16.63 11.55 -23.56
C ILE A 739 -15.71 10.40 -24.00
N TRP A 740 -16.00 9.84 -25.18
CA TRP A 740 -15.19 8.78 -25.79
C TRP A 740 -13.75 9.22 -26.07
N ALA A 741 -12.78 8.30 -25.98
CA ALA A 741 -11.36 8.66 -26.05
C ALA A 741 -10.94 9.25 -27.41
N ASP A 742 -11.61 8.84 -28.48
CA ASP A 742 -11.44 9.36 -29.84
C ASP A 742 -11.94 10.79 -30.05
N THR A 743 -12.65 11.34 -29.06
CA THR A 743 -13.05 12.76 -29.05
C THR A 743 -12.13 13.66 -28.22
N LYS A 744 -11.18 13.08 -27.46
CA LYS A 744 -10.30 13.83 -26.53
C LYS A 744 -9.02 14.37 -27.18
N SER A 745 -8.42 13.63 -28.11
CA SER A 745 -7.12 13.99 -28.67
C SER A 745 -6.92 13.43 -30.07
N ASN A 746 -6.06 14.07 -30.86
CA ASN A 746 -5.70 13.60 -32.20
C ASN A 746 -4.93 12.26 -32.19
N ASP A 747 -4.27 11.89 -31.07
CA ASP A 747 -3.53 10.62 -30.92
C ASP A 747 -4.30 9.62 -30.04
N TRP A 748 -5.60 9.47 -30.32
CA TRP A 748 -6.50 8.62 -29.54
C TRP A 748 -6.10 7.14 -29.56
N THR A 749 -5.36 6.70 -30.59
CA THR A 749 -4.97 5.29 -30.78
C THR A 749 -4.08 4.76 -29.65
N LYS A 750 -3.27 5.62 -29.01
CA LYS A 750 -2.40 5.24 -27.90
C LYS A 750 -3.12 5.21 -26.56
N ILE A 751 -4.10 6.08 -26.38
CA ILE A 751 -4.86 6.21 -25.12
C ILE A 751 -6.08 5.29 -25.07
N TRP A 752 -6.56 4.78 -26.21
CA TRP A 752 -7.74 3.92 -26.23
C TRP A 752 -7.65 2.71 -25.28
N PRO A 753 -6.55 1.93 -25.25
CA PRO A 753 -6.47 0.76 -24.38
C PRO A 753 -6.55 1.06 -22.88
N SER A 754 -6.14 2.26 -22.44
CA SER A 754 -6.23 2.67 -21.03
C SER A 754 -7.57 3.28 -20.66
N TYR A 755 -8.27 3.90 -21.61
CA TYR A 755 -9.60 4.47 -21.36
C TYR A 755 -10.74 3.47 -21.53
N HIS A 756 -10.56 2.47 -22.41
CA HIS A 756 -11.62 1.56 -22.83
C HIS A 756 -11.09 0.11 -22.85
N ASN A 757 -10.76 -0.43 -21.67
CA ASN A 757 -10.06 -1.71 -21.53
C ASN A 757 -10.82 -2.90 -22.16
N VAL A 758 -12.15 -2.83 -22.17
CA VAL A 758 -13.04 -3.93 -22.61
C VAL A 758 -13.69 -3.69 -23.97
N VAL A 759 -13.53 -2.50 -24.56
CA VAL A 759 -14.17 -2.12 -25.83
C VAL A 759 -13.12 -2.03 -26.95
N PRO A 760 -13.31 -2.72 -28.09
CA PRO A 760 -12.41 -2.58 -29.23
C PRO A 760 -12.49 -1.17 -29.82
N ALA A 761 -11.38 -0.72 -30.40
CA ALA A 761 -11.30 0.59 -31.03
C ALA A 761 -12.24 0.70 -32.26
N PRO A 762 -12.65 1.93 -32.65
CA PRO A 762 -13.47 2.15 -33.84
C PRO A 762 -12.76 1.63 -35.10
N GLU A 763 -11.44 1.78 -35.15
CA GLU A 763 -10.57 1.34 -36.24
C GLU A 763 -9.43 0.49 -35.65
N ILE A 764 -9.15 -0.67 -36.24
CA ILE A 764 -8.20 -1.66 -35.72
C ILE A 764 -7.03 -1.81 -36.70
N GLU A 765 -6.27 -0.73 -36.88
CA GLU A 765 -5.18 -0.71 -37.86
C GLU A 765 -3.82 -1.07 -37.24
N SER A 766 -3.50 -0.44 -36.11
CA SER A 766 -2.20 -0.59 -35.47
C SER A 766 -2.06 -1.91 -34.70
N GLN A 767 -0.81 -2.37 -34.53
CA GLN A 767 -0.53 -3.61 -33.80
C GLN A 767 -0.97 -3.54 -32.32
N LEU A 768 -0.91 -2.36 -31.72
CA LEU A 768 -1.41 -2.10 -30.37
C LEU A 768 -2.92 -2.34 -30.32
N LEU A 769 -3.68 -1.76 -31.26
CA LEU A 769 -5.14 -1.87 -31.30
C LEU A 769 -5.62 -3.28 -31.64
N LYS A 770 -4.89 -4.03 -32.48
CA LYS A 770 -5.17 -5.46 -32.74
C LYS A 770 -5.03 -6.30 -31.48
N THR A 771 -3.95 -6.09 -30.73
CA THR A 771 -3.70 -6.81 -29.47
C THR A 771 -4.76 -6.42 -28.42
N HIS A 772 -5.09 -5.13 -28.35
CA HIS A 772 -6.16 -4.62 -27.50
C HIS A 772 -7.52 -5.24 -27.85
N ALA A 773 -7.95 -5.18 -29.11
CA ALA A 773 -9.24 -5.71 -29.55
C ALA A 773 -9.39 -7.21 -29.24
N TRP A 774 -8.31 -7.99 -29.35
CA TRP A 774 -8.28 -9.39 -28.96
C TRP A 774 -8.54 -9.62 -27.46
N ILE A 775 -7.98 -8.77 -26.59
CA ILE A 775 -8.14 -8.86 -25.13
C ILE A 775 -9.46 -8.22 -24.66
N ALA A 776 -9.90 -7.17 -25.33
CA ALA A 776 -11.10 -6.42 -25.05
C ALA A 776 -12.35 -7.24 -25.42
N ASN A 777 -12.54 -7.53 -26.71
CA ASN A 777 -13.68 -8.31 -27.18
C ASN A 777 -13.36 -9.02 -28.52
N ALA A 778 -13.05 -10.30 -28.44
CA ALA A 778 -12.65 -11.13 -29.56
C ALA A 778 -13.77 -11.42 -30.57
N TRP A 779 -15.03 -11.05 -30.28
CA TRP A 779 -16.09 -11.07 -31.30
C TRP A 779 -15.78 -10.19 -32.51
N SER A 780 -14.97 -9.14 -32.33
CA SER A 780 -14.50 -8.26 -33.41
C SER A 780 -13.82 -9.00 -34.57
N ILE A 781 -13.20 -10.16 -34.31
CA ILE A 781 -12.52 -10.96 -35.34
C ILE A 781 -13.14 -12.35 -35.54
N ARG A 782 -14.08 -12.77 -34.67
CA ARG A 782 -14.55 -14.17 -34.62
C ARG A 782 -15.06 -14.73 -35.96
N LYS A 783 -15.63 -13.90 -36.84
CA LYS A 783 -16.12 -14.31 -38.16
C LYS A 783 -15.02 -14.84 -39.07
N GLU A 784 -13.80 -14.31 -38.95
CA GLU A 784 -12.64 -14.68 -39.78
C GLU A 784 -11.83 -15.84 -39.19
N LEU A 785 -12.30 -16.43 -38.08
CA LEU A 785 -11.58 -17.48 -37.37
C LEU A 785 -12.20 -18.85 -37.60
N ASP A 786 -11.38 -19.79 -38.08
CA ASP A 786 -11.76 -21.21 -38.17
C ASP A 786 -11.66 -21.92 -36.81
N SER A 787 -10.80 -21.44 -35.92
CA SER A 787 -10.61 -21.99 -34.58
C SER A 787 -10.38 -20.90 -33.54
N ILE A 788 -10.76 -21.17 -32.29
CA ILE A 788 -10.63 -20.25 -31.16
C ILE A 788 -9.34 -20.45 -30.34
N ASP A 789 -8.63 -21.57 -30.55
CA ASP A 789 -7.39 -21.92 -29.84
C ASP A 789 -6.16 -21.19 -30.44
N ILE A 790 -6.19 -19.85 -30.37
CA ILE A 790 -5.14 -19.01 -30.96
C ILE A 790 -4.12 -18.62 -29.89
N LYS A 791 -2.85 -18.98 -30.11
CA LYS A 791 -1.74 -18.54 -29.25
C LYS A 791 -1.56 -17.02 -29.37
N GLU A 792 -1.28 -16.35 -28.27
CA GLU A 792 -1.13 -14.89 -28.20
C GLU A 792 -0.13 -14.31 -29.23
N ARG A 793 1.00 -15.00 -29.46
CA ARG A 793 2.00 -14.59 -30.47
C ARG A 793 1.47 -14.63 -31.91
N ALA A 794 0.46 -15.45 -32.18
CA ALA A 794 -0.16 -15.60 -33.50
C ALA A 794 -1.21 -14.51 -33.78
N VAL A 795 -1.74 -13.84 -32.75
CA VAL A 795 -2.75 -12.76 -32.90
C VAL A 795 -2.24 -11.63 -33.79
N LYS A 796 -0.94 -11.35 -33.73
CA LYS A 796 -0.30 -10.31 -34.56
C LYS A 796 -0.33 -10.60 -36.06
N LYS A 797 -0.47 -11.88 -36.43
CA LYS A 797 -0.44 -12.35 -37.81
C LYS A 797 -1.84 -12.57 -38.39
N LEU A 798 -2.90 -12.39 -37.59
CA LEU A 798 -4.27 -12.52 -38.05
C LEU A 798 -4.64 -11.38 -39.00
N THR A 799 -5.49 -11.70 -39.98
CA THR A 799 -6.11 -10.70 -40.86
C THR A 799 -7.32 -10.12 -40.14
N TRP A 800 -7.28 -8.82 -39.83
CA TRP A 800 -8.36 -8.15 -39.11
C TRP A 800 -9.36 -7.54 -40.12
N PRO A 801 -10.66 -7.89 -40.03
CA PRO A 801 -11.67 -7.33 -40.91
C PRO A 801 -11.96 -5.87 -40.53
N ARG A 802 -12.36 -5.07 -41.52
CA ARG A 802 -12.88 -3.73 -41.26
C ARG A 802 -14.17 -3.86 -40.43
N GLN A 803 -14.19 -3.24 -39.26
CA GLN A 803 -15.36 -3.31 -38.37
C GLN A 803 -16.54 -2.54 -38.98
N PRO A 804 -17.79 -2.98 -38.71
CA PRO A 804 -18.96 -2.20 -39.06
C PRO A 804 -18.88 -0.80 -38.43
N PHE A 805 -19.43 0.19 -39.14
CA PHE A 805 -19.37 1.58 -38.72
C PHE A 805 -19.90 1.78 -37.29
N ALA A 806 -19.10 2.41 -36.44
CA ALA A 806 -19.43 2.70 -35.04
C ALA A 806 -19.89 1.49 -34.20
N ASN A 807 -19.47 0.26 -34.55
CA ASN A 807 -19.89 -0.95 -33.83
C ASN A 807 -19.43 -1.00 -32.37
N HIS A 808 -18.30 -0.36 -32.05
CA HIS A 808 -17.76 -0.23 -30.69
C HIS A 808 -18.74 0.43 -29.71
N LEU A 809 -19.72 1.22 -30.19
CA LEU A 809 -20.71 1.87 -29.34
C LEU A 809 -21.73 0.90 -28.74
N ILE A 810 -21.91 -0.29 -29.33
CA ILE A 810 -22.94 -1.26 -28.95
C ILE A 810 -22.39 -2.68 -28.74
N LEU A 811 -21.13 -2.94 -29.11
CA LEU A 811 -20.50 -4.24 -28.96
C LEU A 811 -20.12 -4.51 -27.50
N THR A 812 -20.88 -5.40 -26.85
CA THR A 812 -20.63 -5.87 -25.48
C THR A 812 -20.17 -7.33 -25.44
N GLY A 813 -19.38 -7.66 -24.42
CA GLY A 813 -18.88 -9.01 -24.14
C GLY A 813 -19.67 -9.71 -23.03
N LEU A 814 -18.95 -10.23 -22.04
CA LEU A 814 -19.52 -10.83 -20.83
C LEU A 814 -20.08 -9.72 -19.93
N VAL A 815 -21.35 -9.79 -19.57
CA VAL A 815 -22.02 -8.71 -18.81
C VAL A 815 -22.28 -9.16 -17.38
N THR A 816 -22.11 -8.26 -16.42
CA THR A 816 -22.50 -8.49 -15.02
C THR A 816 -23.21 -7.27 -14.44
N THR A 817 -23.55 -7.33 -13.16
CA THR A 817 -23.99 -6.17 -12.39
C THR A 817 -23.11 -5.93 -11.18
N VAL A 818 -22.97 -4.65 -10.82
CA VAL A 818 -22.30 -4.19 -9.60
C VAL A 818 -23.14 -3.09 -8.98
N GLY A 819 -23.63 -3.29 -7.76
CA GLY A 819 -24.59 -2.38 -7.14
C GLY A 819 -25.86 -2.20 -7.98
N GLY A 820 -26.24 -3.24 -8.75
CA GLY A 820 -27.35 -3.20 -9.70
C GLY A 820 -27.10 -2.46 -11.01
N ILE A 821 -25.93 -1.86 -11.21
CA ILE A 821 -25.53 -1.20 -12.46
C ILE A 821 -25.04 -2.27 -13.45
N PRO A 822 -25.59 -2.36 -14.67
CA PRO A 822 -25.10 -3.30 -15.68
C PRO A 822 -23.77 -2.82 -16.26
N VAL A 823 -22.79 -3.72 -16.34
CA VAL A 823 -21.42 -3.42 -16.79
C VAL A 823 -20.86 -4.52 -17.70
N ASP A 824 -20.02 -4.12 -18.66
CA ASP A 824 -19.34 -5.03 -19.57
C ASP A 824 -17.94 -5.39 -19.08
N LEU A 825 -17.63 -6.68 -19.00
CA LEU A 825 -16.31 -7.22 -18.72
C LEU A 825 -15.54 -7.57 -20.00
N GLY A 826 -16.12 -7.38 -21.18
CA GLY A 826 -15.52 -7.77 -22.45
C GLY A 826 -15.51 -9.29 -22.64
N LEU A 827 -14.95 -9.76 -23.76
CA LEU A 827 -14.78 -11.18 -24.04
C LEU A 827 -13.37 -11.43 -24.59
N PRO A 828 -12.40 -11.76 -23.73
CA PRO A 828 -11.03 -11.90 -24.18
C PRO A 828 -10.85 -13.17 -25.02
N GLY A 829 -10.07 -13.08 -26.10
CA GLY A 829 -9.83 -14.21 -27.00
C GLY A 829 -8.86 -15.26 -26.46
N ASN A 830 -8.14 -14.97 -25.38
CA ASN A 830 -7.21 -15.91 -24.73
C ASN A 830 -7.88 -16.81 -23.67
N LEU A 831 -9.22 -16.87 -23.63
CA LEU A 831 -9.94 -17.81 -22.76
C LEU A 831 -9.58 -19.27 -23.08
N ASN A 832 -9.21 -20.04 -22.07
CA ASN A 832 -8.88 -21.45 -22.23
C ASN A 832 -10.16 -22.31 -22.15
N PHE A 833 -10.88 -22.41 -23.27
CA PHE A 833 -12.13 -23.16 -23.36
C PHE A 833 -11.99 -24.63 -22.92
N LYS A 834 -10.87 -25.29 -23.22
CA LYS A 834 -10.60 -26.66 -22.78
C LYS A 834 -10.55 -26.78 -21.26
N ALA A 835 -9.88 -25.86 -20.58
CA ALA A 835 -9.80 -25.84 -19.12
C ALA A 835 -11.12 -25.44 -18.47
N ILE A 836 -11.88 -24.53 -19.10
CA ILE A 836 -13.22 -24.10 -18.68
C ILE A 836 -14.20 -25.29 -18.68
N GLU A 837 -14.21 -26.07 -19.76
CA GLU A 837 -15.05 -27.28 -19.89
C GLU A 837 -14.65 -28.36 -18.89
N LYS A 838 -13.34 -28.63 -18.75
CA LYS A 838 -12.84 -29.57 -17.74
C LYS A 838 -13.24 -29.18 -16.31
N SER A 839 -13.43 -27.89 -16.06
CA SER A 839 -13.83 -27.35 -14.76
C SER A 839 -15.35 -27.21 -14.63
N GLU A 840 -16.14 -27.66 -15.61
CA GLU A 840 -17.61 -27.61 -15.65
C GLU A 840 -18.18 -26.19 -15.43
N LEU A 841 -17.45 -25.16 -15.88
CA LEU A 841 -17.86 -23.76 -15.68
C LEU A 841 -18.99 -23.32 -16.63
N LEU A 842 -19.33 -24.14 -17.62
CA LEU A 842 -20.44 -23.94 -18.57
C LEU A 842 -21.69 -24.78 -18.22
N ASP A 843 -21.62 -25.62 -17.18
CA ASP A 843 -22.69 -26.48 -16.70
C ASP A 843 -23.42 -25.85 -15.50
N LEU A 844 -23.77 -24.57 -15.71
CA LEU A 844 -24.50 -23.69 -14.80
C LEU A 844 -25.85 -23.29 -15.42
#